data_AF-A0AAD3SY46-F1
#
_entry.id   AF-A0AAD3SY46-F1
#
_cell.length_a   1.000
_cell.length_b   1.000
_cell.length_c   1.000
_cell.angle_alpha   90.00
_cell.angle_beta   90.00
_cell.angle_gamma   90.00
#
_symmetry.space_group_name_H-M   'P 1'
#
loop_
_entity.id
_entity.type
_entity.pdbx_description
1 polymer ?
#
loop_
_entity_poly.entity_id
_entity_poly.type
_entity_poly.pdbx_seq_one_letter_code
_entity_poly.pdbx_strand_id
1 'polypeptide(L)'
;MSISETVEHWKVERSPETDELRKPKCPTCYDTGNFTSNGTYAQNRREVLSSILAGVADGESFVQATTGVEPDQVYSFAMCRGDVSSNACYTCVNESIYEITNGCPVQREAINWGQDLYCMVRCFDHPLPESYETNPHLFLYNVNNVSINLDQFDQDFSNLTSTIITRASSGSKVKFAAGDLDLDHFHNLYALVQCIPILSVANCMACLQTAVGNFERQLPGKQGGVFLTPSCIFRYESYLPYNITEVDWVSSPPPPLVSIAPSSPAIKIPAGGGGRNSRPPIIMIAIPVAIISILAALTCLFVRNRSLAYIVRKKPDEDEAVESLHFDFTTIKVATNNFCEFNKLGEGGFGAVYKGTLSDGQDVAVKRLASGSSQGELEFKNEVLLMARLEHKNLVRLIGFCLEGIERILIYEFVPNASLDHFLFDPIRRVHMNWEMRYNIIRGIARGLLYLHEESRLKIIHRDLKASNILLDECMKPKISDFGMARLFIADQSHSSTRRIVGTYGYMAPEYAKFGTISVKADVFSFGVLLLEIISGRRNATVKSSGHVEHLLSYAWKHWTEGRVLKIIDQVLRDRGGLDEMKLCIHIGLLCVQERAQDRPTMAAVNLMFNSFSQSLPPPSEPAFLMEDWLSRATNWAKFCATAGLGVIHRGHLQQGRSLMAPYLPQTGDGGGGSPYSEGGALYALGLIHASHGEGIKQFLRDSLHSADVEVIQHGACLGLGLGALGTADEDIFEDIKTVLFTGSAVAGEAAGIAMGLLMVGTASEKAGEMLAYAHETQHEKIIRRIAFGIALTVYGREEEADTLIEQMTRDQDPILRYGGMYALALAYRGTSNNKAIRQLLHFAVSDVSDDVRRTAVLALGFVLYSEPEQTPRIVSLLSESYNPHVRYGAALAVGISCAGTGLSEAISLLEPLTADVVDFVRQGALIAMAMVMVQISEASDSRVGTFRRQLEKIILDKHEDTMSKMGAILASGILDAGGRNVNIRLLSKTKHDKVTAVVGLVVFSQFGYWYPLIYFISLSFSPTAFIGLNCDLKVPRFEFLSHAKPSLFEYPKPTTVPVGDHSREEVRFD
;
A
#
# COMPACT_ATOMS: atom_id res chain seq x y z
N MET A 1 -68.98 -24.50 -11.72
CA MET A 1 -68.85 -23.71 -10.47
C MET A 1 -67.41 -23.23 -10.40
N SER A 2 -67.07 -22.09 -11.03
CA SER A 2 -67.17 -20.69 -10.56
C SER A 2 -66.10 -20.32 -9.51
N ILE A 3 -65.03 -19.60 -9.92
CA ILE A 3 -64.69 -18.17 -9.63
C ILE A 3 -63.66 -18.03 -8.47
N SER A 4 -62.38 -17.73 -8.80
CA SER A 4 -61.52 -16.54 -8.46
C SER A 4 -60.82 -16.64 -7.07
N GLU A 5 -59.60 -16.19 -6.78
CA GLU A 5 -58.73 -15.08 -7.24
C GLU A 5 -57.22 -15.43 -7.14
N THR A 6 -56.42 -14.66 -7.87
CA THR A 6 -54.95 -14.52 -7.95
C THR A 6 -54.27 -13.94 -6.70
N VAL A 7 -53.10 -14.47 -6.33
CA VAL A 7 -51.95 -13.69 -5.80
C VAL A 7 -50.65 -14.29 -6.35
N GLU A 8 -49.92 -13.50 -7.14
CA GLU A 8 -48.51 -13.70 -7.49
C GLU A 8 -47.62 -13.42 -6.27
N HIS A 9 -46.64 -14.30 -5.98
CA HIS A 9 -45.42 -13.88 -5.30
C HIS A 9 -44.20 -14.51 -5.97
N TRP A 10 -43.36 -13.62 -6.47
CA TRP A 10 -42.10 -13.86 -7.14
C TRP A 10 -41.11 -14.62 -6.25
N LYS A 11 -40.54 -15.70 -6.79
CA LYS A 11 -39.31 -16.33 -6.29
C LYS A 11 -38.14 -15.38 -6.50
N VAL A 12 -37.47 -14.98 -5.42
CA VAL A 12 -36.19 -14.28 -5.44
C VAL A 12 -35.07 -15.32 -5.53
N GLU A 13 -34.36 -15.37 -6.66
CA GLU A 13 -33.09 -16.07 -6.80
C GLU A 13 -31.94 -15.23 -6.21
N ARG A 14 -31.04 -15.89 -5.48
CA ARG A 14 -29.94 -15.31 -4.70
C ARG A 14 -28.65 -15.20 -5.52
N SER A 15 -27.93 -14.09 -5.38
CA SER A 15 -26.47 -13.97 -5.63
C SER A 15 -25.77 -13.44 -4.36
N PRO A 16 -24.48 -13.77 -4.13
CA PRO A 16 -23.82 -13.51 -2.86
C PRO A 16 -23.24 -12.08 -2.79
N GLU A 17 -23.83 -11.24 -1.95
CA GLU A 17 -23.32 -9.90 -1.59
C GLU A 17 -22.73 -9.92 -0.17
N THR A 18 -21.66 -9.15 0.01
CA THR A 18 -20.77 -9.09 1.18
C THR A 18 -21.29 -8.21 2.33
N ASP A 19 -21.32 -8.79 3.53
CA ASP A 19 -21.01 -8.30 4.90
C ASP A 19 -21.27 -6.86 5.41
N GLU A 20 -22.17 -6.05 4.84
CA GLU A 20 -22.63 -4.81 5.52
C GLU A 20 -24.16 -4.78 5.78
N LEU A 21 -24.56 -4.33 6.98
CA LEU A 21 -25.95 -4.01 7.29
C LEU A 21 -26.42 -2.88 6.36
N ARG A 22 -27.51 -3.11 5.62
CA ARG A 22 -28.13 -2.10 4.74
C ARG A 22 -28.39 -0.80 5.51
N LYS A 23 -27.70 0.31 5.21
CA LYS A 23 -27.89 1.59 5.93
C LYS A 23 -29.22 2.28 5.52
N PRO A 24 -29.92 2.99 6.43
CA PRO A 24 -31.04 3.84 6.05
C PRO A 24 -30.50 5.10 5.35
N LYS A 25 -30.74 5.25 4.04
CA LYS A 25 -30.31 6.43 3.26
C LYS A 25 -31.41 7.50 3.09
N CYS A 26 -32.59 7.36 3.73
CA CYS A 26 -33.69 8.31 3.57
C CYS A 26 -34.44 8.54 4.90
N PRO A 27 -34.95 9.77 5.14
CA PRO A 27 -35.87 10.03 6.25
C PRO A 27 -37.18 9.27 6.04
N THR A 28 -37.77 8.78 7.13
CA THR A 28 -39.11 8.19 7.09
C THR A 28 -40.14 9.30 7.25
N CYS A 29 -40.88 9.57 6.18
CA CYS A 29 -42.00 10.50 6.20
C CYS A 29 -43.28 9.76 6.59
N TYR A 30 -44.10 10.38 7.44
CA TYR A 30 -45.37 9.80 7.85
C TYR A 30 -46.52 10.40 7.03
N ASP A 31 -47.50 9.56 6.68
CA ASP A 31 -48.70 9.96 5.96
C ASP A 31 -49.81 10.49 6.90
N THR A 32 -49.45 11.16 8.00
CA THR A 32 -50.41 11.66 9.01
C THR A 32 -50.99 13.04 8.68
N GLY A 33 -50.41 13.75 7.71
CA GLY A 33 -50.93 15.01 7.19
C GLY A 33 -49.90 15.82 6.43
N ASN A 34 -50.36 16.62 5.45
CA ASN A 34 -49.49 17.49 4.65
C ASN A 34 -49.67 18.97 5.00
N PHE A 35 -48.60 19.77 4.87
CA PHE A 35 -48.64 21.23 4.98
C PHE A 35 -48.23 21.87 3.64
N THR A 36 -48.56 23.16 3.46
CA THR A 36 -48.22 23.90 2.24
C THR A 36 -46.77 24.39 2.32
N SER A 37 -45.98 24.17 1.27
CA SER A 37 -44.52 24.44 1.24
C SER A 37 -44.12 25.90 1.53
N ASN A 38 -45.04 26.85 1.36
CA ASN A 38 -44.89 28.28 1.68
C ASN A 38 -45.84 28.77 2.80
N GLY A 39 -46.45 27.86 3.56
CA GLY A 39 -47.37 28.19 4.65
C GLY A 39 -46.68 28.41 6.01
N THR A 40 -47.44 28.86 7.00
CA THR A 40 -46.97 29.14 8.36
C THR A 40 -46.29 27.92 9.02
N TYR A 41 -46.86 26.72 8.87
CA TYR A 41 -46.24 25.48 9.34
C TYR A 41 -44.84 25.23 8.77
N ALA A 42 -44.61 25.53 7.47
CA ALA A 42 -43.31 25.35 6.81
C ALA A 42 -42.23 26.30 7.35
N GLN A 43 -42.65 27.49 7.80
CA GLN A 43 -41.77 28.45 8.47
C GLN A 43 -41.47 27.99 9.90
N ASN A 44 -42.50 27.63 10.67
CA ASN A 44 -42.34 27.14 12.04
C ASN A 44 -41.47 25.87 12.10
N ARG A 45 -41.56 24.99 11.09
CA ARG A 45 -40.70 23.80 10.95
C ARG A 45 -39.23 24.17 10.74
N ARG A 46 -38.93 25.20 9.93
CA ARG A 46 -37.54 25.65 9.73
C ARG A 46 -36.96 26.30 10.98
N GLU A 47 -37.77 27.09 11.67
CA GLU A 47 -37.37 27.76 12.91
C GLU A 47 -37.11 26.74 14.03
N VAL A 48 -37.99 25.76 14.24
CA VAL A 48 -37.79 24.73 15.28
C VAL A 48 -36.57 23.84 14.99
N LEU A 49 -36.31 23.50 13.72
CA LEU A 49 -35.14 22.73 13.30
C LEU A 49 -33.83 23.51 13.50
N SER A 50 -33.84 24.82 13.28
CA SER A 50 -32.68 25.67 13.58
C SER A 50 -32.41 25.78 15.08
N SER A 51 -33.47 25.78 15.90
CA SER A 51 -33.37 25.86 17.36
C SER A 51 -32.76 24.60 17.97
N ILE A 52 -33.17 23.40 17.52
CA ILE A 52 -32.54 22.16 18.00
C ILE A 52 -31.06 22.08 17.59
N LEU A 53 -30.71 22.56 16.39
CA LEU A 53 -29.33 22.56 15.92
C LEU A 53 -28.44 23.51 16.75
N ALA A 54 -28.98 24.66 17.17
CA ALA A 54 -28.29 25.57 18.07
C ALA A 54 -28.07 24.94 19.45
N GLY A 55 -29.07 24.25 20.02
CA GLY A 55 -28.90 23.57 21.30
C GLY A 55 -27.85 22.45 21.27
N VAL A 56 -27.74 21.72 20.15
CA VAL A 56 -26.69 20.69 19.98
C VAL A 56 -25.31 21.35 19.82
N ALA A 57 -25.23 22.54 19.20
CA ALA A 57 -23.97 23.31 19.12
C ALA A 57 -23.46 23.77 20.49
N ASP A 58 -24.37 24.00 21.44
CA ASP A 58 -24.04 24.34 22.84
C ASP A 58 -23.59 23.13 23.68
N GLY A 59 -23.54 21.93 23.07
CA GLY A 59 -23.00 20.71 23.69
C GLY A 59 -24.04 19.81 24.36
N GLU A 60 -25.34 20.08 24.19
CA GLU A 60 -26.41 19.24 24.74
C GLU A 60 -26.60 17.95 23.91
N SER A 61 -26.64 16.81 24.58
CA SER A 61 -26.80 15.49 23.94
C SER A 61 -28.26 15.15 23.57
N PHE A 62 -29.22 15.85 24.15
CA PHE A 62 -30.63 15.75 23.81
C PHE A 62 -31.27 17.12 23.87
N VAL A 63 -31.89 17.56 22.78
CA VAL A 63 -32.50 18.88 22.65
C VAL A 63 -33.91 18.73 22.11
N GLN A 64 -34.86 19.39 22.77
CA GLN A 64 -36.23 19.51 22.29
C GLN A 64 -36.60 20.97 22.10
N ALA A 65 -37.37 21.26 21.06
CA ALA A 65 -37.87 22.59 20.79
C ALA A 65 -39.31 22.56 20.25
N THR A 66 -40.01 23.66 20.42
CA THR A 66 -41.37 23.85 19.91
C THR A 66 -41.49 25.26 19.32
N THR A 67 -42.18 25.40 18.20
CA THR A 67 -42.38 26.69 17.53
C THR A 67 -43.78 26.77 16.92
N GLY A 68 -44.43 27.94 17.02
CA GLY A 68 -45.78 28.18 16.52
C GLY A 68 -46.90 27.99 17.55
N VAL A 69 -48.14 28.20 17.10
CA VAL A 69 -49.39 28.05 17.87
C VAL A 69 -50.36 27.21 17.03
N GLU A 70 -51.24 26.43 17.66
CA GLU A 70 -52.22 25.60 16.95
C GLU A 70 -53.06 26.42 15.93
N PRO A 71 -53.29 25.90 14.71
CA PRO A 71 -53.00 24.54 14.20
C PRO A 71 -51.62 24.38 13.52
N ASP A 72 -50.76 25.40 13.56
CA ASP A 72 -49.46 25.43 12.87
C ASP A 72 -48.26 25.18 13.80
N GLN A 73 -48.51 24.59 14.97
CA GLN A 73 -47.47 24.29 15.97
C GLN A 73 -46.62 23.08 15.55
N VAL A 74 -45.31 23.18 15.73
CA VAL A 74 -44.34 22.13 15.37
C VAL A 74 -43.48 21.77 16.57
N TYR A 75 -43.35 20.47 16.83
CA TYR A 75 -42.48 19.90 17.84
C TYR A 75 -41.31 19.18 17.15
N SER A 76 -40.12 19.30 17.74
CA SER A 76 -38.97 18.57 17.23
C SER A 76 -37.96 18.26 18.33
N PHE A 77 -37.23 17.16 18.19
CA PHE A 77 -36.09 16.85 19.03
C PHE A 77 -34.92 16.29 18.22
N ALA A 78 -33.72 16.46 18.78
CA ALA A 78 -32.49 15.80 18.36
C ALA A 78 -31.89 15.03 19.54
N MET A 79 -31.44 13.80 19.30
CA MET A 79 -30.76 12.95 20.28
C MET A 79 -29.42 12.46 19.72
N CYS A 80 -28.33 12.75 20.40
CA CYS A 80 -27.00 12.21 20.10
C CYS A 80 -26.83 10.82 20.73
N ARG A 81 -26.07 9.94 20.07
CA ARG A 81 -25.64 8.68 20.67
C ARG A 81 -24.61 8.92 21.77
N GLY A 82 -24.67 8.14 22.85
CA GLY A 82 -23.92 8.42 24.08
C GLY A 82 -22.39 8.38 23.99
N ASP A 83 -21.83 7.76 22.96
CA ASP A 83 -20.39 7.56 22.69
C ASP A 83 -19.84 8.47 21.58
N VAL A 84 -20.59 9.52 21.20
CA VAL A 84 -20.28 10.39 20.06
C VAL A 84 -19.92 11.79 20.53
N SER A 85 -18.74 12.28 20.09
CA SER A 85 -18.30 13.66 20.36
C SER A 85 -19.29 14.73 19.89
N SER A 86 -19.34 15.87 20.57
CA SER A 86 -20.28 16.97 20.26
C SER A 86 -20.17 17.47 18.82
N ASN A 87 -18.96 17.51 18.23
CA ASN A 87 -18.76 17.94 16.85
C ASN A 87 -19.31 16.94 15.81
N ALA A 88 -19.15 15.65 16.08
CA ALA A 88 -19.72 14.58 15.25
C ALA A 88 -21.25 14.54 15.36
N CYS A 89 -21.80 14.74 16.56
CA CYS A 89 -23.25 14.84 16.72
C CYS A 89 -23.83 16.06 16.01
N TYR A 90 -23.23 17.25 16.17
CA TYR A 90 -23.67 18.47 15.47
C TYR A 90 -23.74 18.27 13.96
N THR A 91 -22.70 17.63 13.40
CA THR A 91 -22.64 17.28 11.98
C THR A 91 -23.80 16.37 11.57
N CYS A 92 -24.02 15.28 12.31
CA CYS A 92 -25.11 14.33 12.05
C CYS A 92 -26.49 14.99 12.11
N VAL A 93 -26.72 15.86 13.11
CA VAL A 93 -28.01 16.55 13.29
C VAL A 93 -28.23 17.53 12.15
N ASN A 94 -27.21 18.28 11.72
CA ASN A 94 -27.31 19.21 10.59
C ASN A 94 -27.65 18.51 9.28
N GLU A 95 -26.99 17.38 8.99
CA GLU A 95 -27.26 16.56 7.81
C GLU A 95 -28.66 15.94 7.87
N SER A 96 -29.07 15.42 9.03
CA SER A 96 -30.42 14.86 9.24
C SER A 96 -31.53 15.90 9.04
N ILE A 97 -31.29 17.15 9.45
CA ILE A 97 -32.21 18.28 9.24
C ILE A 97 -32.33 18.60 7.75
N TYR A 98 -31.21 18.61 7.02
CA TYR A 98 -31.19 18.81 5.58
C TYR A 98 -31.97 17.70 4.86
N GLU A 99 -31.76 16.45 5.26
CA GLU A 99 -32.46 15.28 4.70
C GLU A 99 -33.96 15.32 5.01
N ILE A 100 -34.39 15.61 6.24
CA ILE A 100 -35.81 15.76 6.57
C ILE A 100 -36.45 16.89 5.73
N THR A 101 -35.72 17.98 5.51
CA THR A 101 -36.24 19.13 4.75
C THR A 101 -36.44 18.81 3.26
N ASN A 102 -35.52 18.04 2.66
CA ASN A 102 -35.56 17.72 1.23
C ASN A 102 -36.29 16.41 0.91
N GLY A 103 -36.19 15.41 1.78
CA GLY A 103 -36.80 14.09 1.63
C GLY A 103 -38.27 14.05 2.03
N CYS A 104 -38.67 14.87 3.02
CA CYS A 104 -40.06 15.02 3.46
C CYS A 104 -40.53 16.48 3.28
N PRO A 105 -40.71 16.96 2.04
CA PRO A 105 -40.94 18.37 1.75
C PRO A 105 -42.31 18.88 2.18
N VAL A 106 -43.30 18.00 2.36
CA VAL A 106 -44.70 18.39 2.63
C VAL A 106 -45.33 17.66 3.81
N GLN A 107 -44.69 16.65 4.37
CA GLN A 107 -45.20 15.83 5.46
C GLN A 107 -44.97 16.49 6.82
N ARG A 108 -46.03 16.56 7.64
CA ARG A 108 -46.00 17.16 8.98
C ARG A 108 -45.14 16.37 9.96
N GLU A 109 -45.03 15.07 9.76
CA GLU A 109 -44.24 14.17 10.60
C GLU A 109 -43.12 13.49 9.81
N ALA A 110 -41.91 13.50 10.38
CA ALA A 110 -40.73 12.88 9.80
C ALA A 110 -39.71 12.49 10.86
N ILE A 111 -38.99 11.40 10.62
CA ILE A 111 -37.87 10.93 11.46
C ILE A 111 -36.66 10.55 10.61
N ASN A 112 -35.47 10.85 11.10
CA ASN A 112 -34.21 10.43 10.52
C ASN A 112 -33.27 9.94 11.63
N TRP A 113 -32.60 8.80 11.41
CA TRP A 113 -31.67 8.17 12.35
C TRP A 113 -30.20 8.39 11.99
N GLY A 114 -29.89 9.28 11.05
CA GLY A 114 -28.53 9.63 10.62
C GLY A 114 -27.80 8.50 9.89
N GLN A 115 -26.89 8.84 8.98
CA GLN A 115 -26.22 7.88 8.08
C GLN A 115 -25.36 6.83 8.83
N ASP A 116 -24.87 7.15 10.04
CA ASP A 116 -24.06 6.25 10.89
C ASP A 116 -24.68 5.95 12.28
N LEU A 117 -25.98 6.24 12.46
CA LEU A 117 -26.70 6.08 13.73
C LEU A 117 -26.06 6.86 14.89
N TYR A 118 -25.46 8.01 14.59
CA TYR A 118 -24.86 8.93 15.58
C TYR A 118 -25.88 9.87 16.20
N CYS A 119 -27.03 10.07 15.55
CA CYS A 119 -28.08 10.93 16.04
C CYS A 119 -29.47 10.49 15.56
N MET A 120 -30.52 10.95 16.23
CA MET A 120 -31.91 10.80 15.81
C MET A 120 -32.57 12.17 15.81
N VAL A 121 -33.20 12.56 14.71
CA VAL A 121 -33.96 13.82 14.59
C VAL A 121 -35.39 13.50 14.20
N ARG A 122 -36.37 14.04 14.93
CA ARG A 122 -37.80 13.86 14.64
C ARG A 122 -38.53 15.20 14.62
N CYS A 123 -39.46 15.38 13.67
CA CYS A 123 -40.42 16.48 13.62
C CYS A 123 -41.83 15.92 13.62
N PHE A 124 -42.74 16.57 14.34
CA PHE A 124 -44.11 16.12 14.52
C PHE A 124 -45.03 17.28 14.93
N ASP A 125 -46.34 17.10 14.79
CA ASP A 125 -47.38 18.13 14.97
C ASP A 125 -48.22 17.97 16.25
N HIS A 126 -47.79 17.08 17.14
CA HIS A 126 -48.41 16.80 18.43
C HIS A 126 -47.34 16.81 19.54
N PRO A 127 -47.68 16.88 20.84
CA PRO A 127 -46.68 16.76 21.90
C PRO A 127 -46.15 15.32 22.01
N LEU A 128 -44.89 15.16 22.45
CA LEU A 128 -44.29 13.84 22.71
C LEU A 128 -45.12 13.09 23.76
N PRO A 129 -45.55 11.84 23.49
CA PRO A 129 -46.27 11.05 24.49
C PRO A 129 -45.37 10.70 25.68
N GLU A 130 -45.96 10.59 26.88
CA GLU A 130 -45.23 10.10 28.07
C GLU A 130 -44.94 8.59 28.00
N SER A 131 -45.63 7.88 27.10
CA SER A 131 -45.38 6.48 26.72
C SER A 131 -44.35 6.36 25.60
N TYR A 132 -43.92 5.14 25.28
CA TYR A 132 -42.96 4.89 24.20
C TYR A 132 -43.66 4.53 22.87
N GLU A 133 -43.07 4.91 21.76
CA GLU A 133 -43.49 4.58 20.40
C GLU A 133 -42.49 3.65 19.73
N THR A 134 -42.98 2.55 19.15
CA THR A 134 -42.17 1.58 18.41
C THR A 134 -42.38 1.62 16.90
N ASN A 135 -43.38 2.34 16.39
CA ASN A 135 -43.72 2.39 14.97
C ASN A 135 -43.58 3.81 14.40
N PRO A 136 -43.11 3.96 13.15
CA PRO A 136 -42.50 2.96 12.28
C PRO A 136 -41.17 2.48 12.87
N HIS A 137 -40.91 1.18 12.76
CA HIS A 137 -39.62 0.61 13.08
C HIS A 137 -38.88 0.27 11.79
N LEU A 138 -37.56 0.45 11.78
CA LEU A 138 -36.69 -0.02 10.71
C LEU A 138 -35.81 -1.13 11.26
N PHE A 139 -35.72 -2.20 10.46
CA PHE A 139 -34.95 -3.37 10.83
C PHE A 139 -33.86 -3.64 9.78
N LEU A 140 -32.61 -3.75 10.25
CA LEU A 140 -31.43 -4.01 9.43
C LEU A 140 -30.68 -5.21 10.02
N TYR A 141 -30.18 -6.11 9.18
CA TYR A 141 -29.46 -7.31 9.63
C TYR A 141 -28.36 -7.73 8.67
N ASN A 142 -27.38 -8.43 9.23
CA ASN A 142 -26.42 -9.18 8.46
C ASN A 142 -27.11 -10.43 7.86
N VAL A 143 -26.88 -10.68 6.57
CA VAL A 143 -27.41 -11.86 5.86
C VAL A 143 -26.80 -13.17 6.36
N ASN A 144 -25.59 -13.13 6.92
CA ASN A 144 -24.85 -14.28 7.43
C ASN A 144 -25.39 -14.77 8.79
N ASN A 145 -25.36 -16.08 8.99
CA ASN A 145 -25.76 -16.72 10.25
C ASN A 145 -24.55 -16.99 11.14
N VAL A 146 -24.74 -16.99 12.46
CA VAL A 146 -23.71 -17.35 13.43
C VAL A 146 -23.38 -18.85 13.30
N SER A 147 -22.10 -19.19 13.23
CA SER A 147 -21.59 -20.55 13.01
C SER A 147 -21.52 -21.42 14.28
N ILE A 148 -22.23 -21.03 15.35
CA ILE A 148 -22.07 -21.52 16.73
C ILE A 148 -23.35 -22.24 17.18
N ASN A 149 -23.28 -23.01 18.28
CA ASN A 149 -24.44 -23.63 18.91
C ASN A 149 -25.48 -22.58 19.35
N LEU A 150 -26.65 -22.58 18.71
CA LEU A 150 -27.70 -21.58 18.87
C LEU A 150 -28.26 -21.52 20.30
N ASP A 151 -28.37 -22.67 20.98
CA ASP A 151 -28.96 -22.72 22.34
C ASP A 151 -28.08 -22.03 23.41
N GLN A 152 -26.75 -22.05 23.21
CA GLN A 152 -25.79 -21.37 24.10
C GLN A 152 -25.70 -19.89 23.76
N PHE A 153 -25.69 -19.55 22.47
CA PHE A 153 -25.70 -18.16 21.99
C PHE A 153 -26.92 -17.39 22.50
N ASP A 154 -28.11 -17.98 22.44
CA ASP A 154 -29.35 -17.33 22.87
C ASP A 154 -29.34 -17.02 24.39
N GLN A 155 -28.75 -17.90 25.21
CA GLN A 155 -28.62 -17.68 26.66
C GLN A 155 -27.65 -16.54 26.99
N ASP A 156 -26.47 -16.55 26.36
CA ASP A 156 -25.43 -15.55 26.65
C ASP A 156 -25.82 -14.16 26.09
N PHE A 157 -26.47 -14.14 24.92
CA PHE A 157 -27.04 -12.92 24.33
C PHE A 157 -28.15 -12.31 25.20
N SER A 158 -29.04 -13.13 25.75
CA SER A 158 -30.11 -12.66 26.66
C SER A 158 -29.54 -12.08 27.96
N ASN A 159 -28.46 -12.67 28.49
CA ASN A 159 -27.75 -12.14 29.66
C ASN A 159 -27.08 -10.79 29.38
N LEU A 160 -26.41 -10.63 28.23
CA LEU A 160 -25.79 -9.37 27.83
C LEU A 160 -26.84 -8.27 27.65
N THR A 161 -27.89 -8.55 26.87
CA THR A 161 -28.94 -7.57 26.53
C THR A 161 -29.73 -7.12 27.75
N SER A 162 -30.11 -8.03 28.66
CA SER A 162 -30.78 -7.66 29.91
C SER A 162 -29.93 -6.76 30.80
N THR A 163 -28.61 -6.98 30.83
CA THR A 163 -27.65 -6.16 31.59
C THR A 163 -27.57 -4.74 31.04
N ILE A 164 -27.36 -4.57 29.73
CA ILE A 164 -27.24 -3.25 29.11
C ILE A 164 -28.57 -2.49 29.12
N ILE A 165 -29.73 -3.17 29.00
CA ILE A 165 -31.06 -2.55 29.11
C ILE A 165 -31.30 -1.96 30.50
N THR A 166 -30.98 -2.73 31.54
CA THR A 166 -31.14 -2.27 32.94
C THR A 166 -30.25 -1.06 33.22
N ARG A 167 -29.03 -1.06 32.69
CA ARG A 167 -28.09 0.06 32.81
C ARG A 167 -28.55 1.31 32.06
N ALA A 168 -28.97 1.18 30.80
CA ALA A 168 -29.44 2.32 30.00
C ALA A 168 -30.72 2.95 30.56
N SER A 169 -31.69 2.13 31.01
CA SER A 169 -32.95 2.62 31.58
C SER A 169 -32.78 3.40 32.88
N SER A 170 -31.75 3.07 33.67
CA SER A 170 -31.40 3.73 34.93
C SER A 170 -30.65 5.07 34.75
N GLY A 171 -30.17 5.38 33.53
CA GLY A 171 -29.45 6.63 33.25
C GLY A 171 -30.33 7.88 33.38
N SER A 172 -29.78 8.97 33.93
CA SER A 172 -30.54 10.21 34.20
C SER A 172 -30.42 11.28 33.11
N LYS A 173 -29.22 11.48 32.52
CA LYS A 173 -28.97 12.47 31.45
C LYS A 173 -28.86 11.84 30.07
N VAL A 174 -28.13 10.74 29.95
CA VAL A 174 -27.94 9.99 28.71
C VAL A 174 -28.35 8.54 29.01
N LYS A 175 -29.45 8.08 28.41
CA LYS A 175 -29.98 6.73 28.63
C LYS A 175 -29.38 5.74 27.64
N PHE A 176 -28.05 5.61 27.66
CA PHE A 176 -27.24 4.78 26.77
C PHE A 176 -26.46 3.73 27.56
N ALA A 177 -26.29 2.53 27.00
CA ALA A 177 -25.36 1.54 27.51
C ALA A 177 -24.84 0.67 26.36
N ALA A 178 -23.61 0.20 26.51
CA ALA A 178 -22.97 -0.74 25.61
C ALA A 178 -22.29 -1.85 26.41
N GLY A 179 -22.04 -2.99 25.77
CA GLY A 179 -21.34 -4.12 26.36
C GLY A 179 -20.90 -5.12 25.31
N ASP A 180 -19.97 -5.98 25.72
CA ASP A 180 -19.37 -7.01 24.90
C ASP A 180 -19.54 -8.39 25.53
N LEU A 181 -19.50 -9.41 24.67
CA LEU A 181 -19.57 -10.81 25.04
C LEU A 181 -18.55 -11.58 24.20
N ASP A 182 -17.65 -12.28 24.89
CA ASP A 182 -16.73 -13.22 24.27
C ASP A 182 -17.42 -14.58 24.13
N LEU A 183 -17.66 -15.02 22.89
CA LEU A 183 -18.38 -16.27 22.60
C LEU A 183 -17.45 -17.50 22.57
N ASP A 184 -16.19 -17.36 22.13
CA ASP A 184 -15.23 -18.47 21.96
C ASP A 184 -13.74 -18.08 21.82
N HIS A 185 -13.34 -16.89 22.28
CA HIS A 185 -11.98 -16.30 22.19
C HIS A 185 -11.56 -15.91 20.76
N PHE A 186 -12.40 -16.16 19.75
CA PHE A 186 -12.20 -15.77 18.35
C PHE A 186 -13.34 -14.90 17.81
N HIS A 187 -14.53 -14.93 18.42
CA HIS A 187 -15.69 -14.12 18.06
C HIS A 187 -16.18 -13.30 19.26
N ASN A 188 -16.02 -11.99 19.18
CA ASN A 188 -16.59 -11.05 20.15
C ASN A 188 -17.89 -10.47 19.60
N LEU A 189 -18.92 -10.40 20.43
CA LEU A 189 -20.19 -9.77 20.12
C LEU A 189 -20.32 -8.47 20.91
N TYR A 190 -20.61 -7.38 20.22
CA TYR A 190 -20.76 -6.05 20.80
C TYR A 190 -22.20 -5.61 20.65
N ALA A 191 -22.82 -5.14 21.73
CA ALA A 191 -24.19 -4.67 21.74
C ALA A 191 -24.30 -3.29 22.40
N LEU A 192 -25.23 -2.47 21.90
CA LEU A 192 -25.59 -1.18 22.48
C LEU A 192 -27.10 -0.95 22.44
N VAL A 193 -27.56 -0.17 23.41
CA VAL A 193 -28.95 0.24 23.57
C VAL A 193 -29.04 1.71 23.97
N GLN A 194 -30.06 2.41 23.46
CA GLN A 194 -30.36 3.78 23.86
C GLN A 194 -31.85 4.07 23.79
N CYS A 195 -32.38 4.88 24.71
CA CYS A 195 -33.74 5.42 24.63
C CYS A 195 -33.74 6.94 24.84
N ILE A 196 -34.81 7.61 24.42
CA ILE A 196 -34.93 9.06 24.62
C ILE A 196 -34.98 9.41 26.12
N PRO A 197 -34.25 10.44 26.59
CA PRO A 197 -34.14 10.75 28.03
C PRO A 197 -35.46 11.06 28.74
N ILE A 198 -36.49 11.49 28.01
CA ILE A 198 -37.81 11.86 28.54
C ILE A 198 -38.57 10.66 29.10
N LEU A 199 -38.28 9.43 28.65
CA LEU A 199 -38.98 8.25 29.10
C LEU A 199 -38.68 7.91 30.56
N SER A 200 -39.72 7.50 31.30
CA SER A 200 -39.54 6.89 32.62
C SER A 200 -38.66 5.64 32.53
N VAL A 201 -38.05 5.23 33.64
CA VAL A 201 -37.23 3.99 33.71
C VAL A 201 -38.04 2.80 33.19
N ALA A 202 -39.32 2.69 33.59
CA ALA A 202 -40.22 1.63 33.16
C ALA A 202 -40.52 1.66 31.65
N ASN A 203 -40.79 2.84 31.07
CA ASN A 203 -41.10 2.97 29.65
C ASN A 203 -39.86 2.78 28.75
N CYS A 204 -38.69 3.26 29.19
CA CYS A 204 -37.43 3.00 28.49
C CYS A 204 -37.09 1.50 28.49
N MET A 205 -37.23 0.84 29.64
CA MET A 205 -36.99 -0.60 29.76
C MET A 205 -37.94 -1.40 28.87
N ALA A 206 -39.24 -1.05 28.87
CA ALA A 206 -40.24 -1.70 28.02
C ALA A 206 -39.97 -1.49 26.52
N CYS A 207 -39.55 -0.30 26.09
CA CYS A 207 -39.20 -0.02 24.70
C CYS A 207 -38.02 -0.90 24.25
N LEU A 208 -36.94 -0.93 25.03
CA LEU A 208 -35.73 -1.68 24.70
C LEU A 208 -35.96 -3.20 24.73
N GLN A 209 -36.72 -3.70 25.70
CA GLN A 209 -37.12 -5.11 25.74
C GLN A 209 -37.97 -5.50 24.53
N THR A 210 -38.85 -4.61 24.08
CA THR A 210 -39.66 -4.83 22.88
C THR A 210 -38.79 -4.86 21.62
N ALA A 211 -37.79 -3.98 21.50
CA ALA A 211 -36.85 -3.97 20.38
C ALA A 211 -36.01 -5.26 20.31
N VAL A 212 -35.44 -5.70 21.44
CA VAL A 212 -34.66 -6.95 21.52
C VAL A 212 -35.54 -8.19 21.28
N GLY A 213 -36.70 -8.27 21.94
CA GLY A 213 -37.59 -9.43 21.79
C GLY A 213 -38.29 -9.54 20.43
N ASN A 214 -38.41 -8.44 19.68
CA ASN A 214 -38.84 -8.49 18.27
C ASN A 214 -37.70 -9.00 17.37
N PHE A 215 -36.46 -8.63 17.66
CA PHE A 215 -35.29 -9.15 16.95
C PHE A 215 -35.14 -10.67 17.14
N GLU A 216 -35.15 -11.16 18.39
CA GLU A 216 -35.03 -12.59 18.72
C GLU A 216 -36.09 -13.45 18.01
N ARG A 217 -37.32 -12.93 17.87
CA ARG A 217 -38.44 -13.64 17.20
C ARG A 217 -38.37 -13.62 15.68
N GLN A 218 -37.91 -12.53 15.09
CA GLN A 218 -37.96 -12.37 13.63
C GLN A 218 -36.70 -12.89 12.94
N LEU A 219 -35.54 -12.89 13.60
CA LEU A 219 -34.24 -13.18 12.98
C LEU A 219 -33.30 -13.98 13.89
N PRO A 220 -33.63 -15.24 14.19
CA PRO A 220 -32.79 -16.10 15.00
C PRO A 220 -31.44 -16.38 14.31
N GLY A 221 -30.36 -16.31 15.09
CA GLY A 221 -29.02 -16.73 14.67
C GLY A 221 -28.31 -15.84 13.65
N LYS A 222 -28.64 -14.56 13.54
CA LYS A 222 -27.93 -13.60 12.67
C LYS A 222 -26.65 -13.06 13.31
N GLN A 223 -25.62 -12.81 12.50
CA GLN A 223 -24.32 -12.29 12.98
C GLN A 223 -24.35 -10.83 13.45
N GLY A 224 -25.39 -10.07 13.11
CA GLY A 224 -25.56 -8.68 13.54
C GLY A 224 -26.91 -8.13 13.13
N GLY A 225 -27.43 -7.16 13.89
CA GLY A 225 -28.76 -6.60 13.70
C GLY A 225 -28.94 -5.25 14.37
N VAL A 226 -29.75 -4.39 13.75
CA VAL A 226 -30.15 -3.07 14.25
C VAL A 226 -31.67 -2.95 14.22
N PHE A 227 -32.23 -2.52 15.34
CA PHE A 227 -33.64 -2.20 15.51
C PHE A 227 -33.77 -0.71 15.85
N LEU A 228 -34.35 0.07 14.93
CA LEU A 228 -34.56 1.51 15.09
C LEU A 228 -36.04 1.79 15.33
N THR A 229 -36.35 2.53 16.39
CA THR A 229 -37.70 3.02 16.66
C THR A 229 -37.69 4.52 16.98
N PRO A 230 -38.86 5.18 17.02
CA PRO A 230 -38.96 6.59 17.39
C PRO A 230 -38.59 6.90 18.85
N SER A 231 -38.51 5.89 19.73
CA SER A 231 -38.28 6.06 21.16
C SER A 231 -37.02 5.37 21.70
N CYS A 232 -36.53 4.33 21.02
CA CYS A 232 -35.34 3.59 21.41
C CYS A 232 -34.63 2.89 20.23
N ILE A 233 -33.36 2.59 20.42
CA ILE A 233 -32.47 1.97 19.45
C ILE A 233 -31.79 0.77 20.11
N PHE A 234 -31.69 -0.33 19.36
CA PHE A 234 -30.89 -1.49 19.70
C PHE A 234 -29.97 -1.84 18.52
N ARG A 235 -28.71 -2.16 18.80
CA ARG A 235 -27.74 -2.61 17.79
C ARG A 235 -26.81 -3.64 18.41
N TYR A 236 -26.53 -4.72 17.68
CA TYR A 236 -25.48 -5.66 18.03
C TYR A 236 -24.75 -6.18 16.79
N GLU A 237 -23.44 -6.31 16.87
CA GLU A 237 -22.55 -6.67 15.75
C GLU A 237 -21.33 -7.45 16.22
N SER A 238 -20.65 -8.15 15.29
CA SER A 238 -19.41 -8.90 15.53
C SER A 238 -18.14 -8.02 15.53
N TYR A 239 -18.28 -6.75 15.18
CA TYR A 239 -17.22 -5.75 15.28
C TYR A 239 -17.69 -4.61 16.18
N LEU A 240 -16.74 -3.89 16.77
CA LEU A 240 -17.00 -2.86 17.76
C LEU A 240 -17.73 -1.64 17.14
N PRO A 241 -19.00 -1.36 17.50
CA PRO A 241 -19.78 -0.29 16.89
C PRO A 241 -19.73 1.04 17.66
N TYR A 242 -19.00 1.10 18.77
CA TYR A 242 -18.89 2.25 19.68
C TYR A 242 -17.44 2.57 20.05
N ASN A 243 -17.15 3.82 20.43
CA ASN A 243 -15.79 4.25 20.76
C ASN A 243 -15.41 3.89 22.21
N ILE A 244 -14.37 3.06 22.42
CA ILE A 244 -13.97 2.54 23.75
C ILE A 244 -13.54 3.66 24.71
N THR A 245 -13.04 4.79 24.18
CA THR A 245 -12.49 5.89 25.01
C THR A 245 -13.56 6.74 25.70
N GLU A 246 -14.82 6.63 25.31
CA GLU A 246 -15.95 7.43 25.83
C GLU A 246 -17.02 6.59 26.56
N VAL A 247 -16.80 5.28 26.71
CA VAL A 247 -17.66 4.39 27.52
C VAL A 247 -17.06 4.29 28.92
N ASP A 248 -17.77 4.81 29.93
CA ASP A 248 -17.38 4.68 31.34
C ASP A 248 -17.30 3.19 31.73
N TRP A 249 -16.09 2.62 31.74
CA TRP A 249 -15.81 1.36 32.41
C TRP A 249 -15.89 1.58 33.92
N VAL A 250 -17.06 1.34 34.49
CA VAL A 250 -17.20 1.29 35.95
C VAL A 250 -16.61 -0.03 36.44
N SER A 251 -15.48 0.10 37.13
CA SER A 251 -14.72 -0.92 37.85
C SER A 251 -15.61 -1.92 38.61
N SER A 252 -15.23 -3.19 38.56
CA SER A 252 -15.63 -4.19 39.55
C SER A 252 -15.30 -3.69 40.98
N PRO A 253 -16.14 -3.97 41.99
CA PRO A 253 -15.99 -3.40 43.32
C PRO A 253 -14.73 -3.94 44.04
N PRO A 254 -13.98 -3.08 44.78
CA PRO A 254 -12.93 -3.56 45.67
C PRO A 254 -13.49 -4.11 46.99
N PRO A 255 -12.79 -5.06 47.65
CA PRO A 255 -13.19 -5.60 48.96
C PRO A 255 -13.10 -4.53 50.07
N PRO A 256 -13.85 -4.69 51.17
CA PRO A 256 -14.05 -3.61 52.13
C PRO A 256 -12.80 -3.36 52.98
N LEU A 257 -12.32 -2.12 53.01
CA LEU A 257 -11.37 -1.65 54.02
C LEU A 257 -11.91 -0.41 54.75
N VAL A 258 -12.27 -0.69 56.00
CA VAL A 258 -12.41 0.12 57.21
C VAL A 258 -12.16 1.64 57.10
N SER A 259 -13.21 2.37 57.47
CA SER A 259 -13.31 3.80 57.77
C SER A 259 -12.36 4.28 58.86
N ILE A 260 -11.67 5.41 58.63
CA ILE A 260 -11.35 6.40 59.68
C ILE A 260 -11.53 7.82 59.10
N ALA A 261 -12.48 8.58 59.67
CA ALA A 261 -12.70 10.03 59.48
C ALA A 261 -11.65 10.84 60.30
N PRO A 262 -11.47 12.19 60.19
CA PRO A 262 -12.56 13.18 60.20
C PRO A 262 -12.35 14.56 59.50
N SER A 263 -13.49 15.23 59.28
CA SER A 263 -13.81 16.68 59.40
C SER A 263 -12.97 17.79 58.72
N SER A 264 -13.67 18.55 57.88
CA SER A 264 -13.47 19.96 57.45
C SER A 264 -13.39 20.95 58.65
N PRO A 265 -13.00 22.26 58.50
CA PRO A 265 -13.70 23.24 57.63
C PRO A 265 -12.84 24.35 56.95
N ALA A 266 -13.51 25.07 56.04
CA ALA A 266 -13.05 26.16 55.17
C ALA A 266 -12.53 27.43 55.87
N ILE A 267 -11.78 28.30 55.16
CA ILE A 267 -11.87 29.79 55.15
C ILE A 267 -10.90 30.44 54.11
N LYS A 268 -11.50 31.30 53.26
CA LYS A 268 -11.12 32.59 52.59
C LYS A 268 -9.65 32.95 52.26
N ILE A 269 -9.45 33.43 51.03
CA ILE A 269 -8.30 34.25 50.59
C ILE A 269 -8.74 35.73 50.43
N PRO A 270 -8.03 36.72 51.00
CA PRO A 270 -8.16 38.12 50.63
C PRO A 270 -7.04 38.61 49.69
N ALA A 271 -7.32 39.77 49.09
CA ALA A 271 -6.63 40.43 47.99
C ALA A 271 -5.25 41.06 48.32
N GLY A 272 -4.48 41.32 47.25
CA GLY A 272 -3.38 42.28 47.20
C GLY A 272 -2.91 42.55 45.76
N GLY A 273 -3.17 43.76 45.24
CA GLY A 273 -2.68 44.26 43.94
C GLY A 273 -1.19 44.64 43.98
N GLY A 274 -0.55 45.19 42.95
CA GLY A 274 -0.91 45.60 41.59
C GLY A 274 0.35 46.15 40.91
N GLY A 275 0.34 46.35 39.58
CA GLY A 275 1.46 46.96 38.86
C GLY A 275 1.18 47.11 37.36
N ARG A 276 1.26 48.35 36.86
CA ARG A 276 0.75 48.89 35.59
C ARG A 276 1.54 48.45 34.35
N ASN A 277 0.82 48.21 33.24
CA ASN A 277 1.37 48.18 31.87
C ASN A 277 0.87 49.38 31.07
N SER A 278 1.80 50.12 30.46
CA SER A 278 1.57 51.11 29.39
C SER A 278 2.05 50.51 28.06
N ARG A 279 1.23 50.60 27.01
CA ARG A 279 1.58 50.24 25.62
C ARG A 279 1.40 51.49 24.72
N PRO A 280 2.29 51.75 23.73
CA PRO A 280 2.07 52.75 22.68
C PRO A 280 1.37 52.13 21.44
N PRO A 281 0.92 52.95 20.45
CA PRO A 281 -0.02 52.51 19.41
C PRO A 281 0.69 52.01 18.13
N ILE A 282 0.15 50.95 17.52
CA ILE A 282 0.52 50.47 16.18
C ILE A 282 -0.70 50.61 15.28
N ILE A 283 -0.83 51.76 14.63
CA ILE A 283 -1.67 51.96 13.46
C ILE A 283 -0.70 52.43 12.37
N MET A 284 -0.22 51.53 11.50
CA MET A 284 0.39 51.85 10.19
C MET A 284 0.90 50.63 9.38
N ILE A 285 0.31 49.42 9.51
CA ILE A 285 0.67 48.25 8.65
C ILE A 285 -0.55 47.53 8.02
N ALA A 286 -1.78 47.79 8.46
CA ALA A 286 -2.95 47.06 7.97
C ALA A 286 -3.41 47.44 6.54
N ILE A 287 -3.12 48.66 6.08
CA ILE A 287 -3.67 49.22 4.83
C ILE A 287 -2.96 48.69 3.57
N PRO A 288 -1.62 48.55 3.52
CA PRO A 288 -0.95 48.04 2.32
C PRO A 288 -1.23 46.55 2.06
N VAL A 289 -1.36 45.74 3.12
CA VAL A 289 -1.58 44.29 3.01
C VAL A 289 -2.99 43.98 2.48
N ALA A 290 -4.00 44.74 2.90
CA ALA A 290 -5.36 44.59 2.40
C ALA A 290 -5.45 44.93 0.90
N ILE A 291 -4.77 45.99 0.45
CA ILE A 291 -4.79 46.41 -0.95
C ILE A 291 -4.07 45.39 -1.85
N ILE A 292 -2.93 44.83 -1.41
CA ILE A 292 -2.21 43.78 -2.15
C ILE A 292 -3.04 42.50 -2.23
N SER A 293 -3.75 42.13 -1.15
CA SER A 293 -4.61 40.95 -1.11
C SER A 293 -5.80 41.08 -2.07
N ILE A 294 -6.39 42.28 -2.15
CA ILE A 294 -7.49 42.59 -3.07
C ILE A 294 -7.01 42.62 -4.52
N LEU A 295 -5.83 43.20 -4.79
CA LEU A 295 -5.23 43.19 -6.14
C LEU A 295 -4.86 41.76 -6.56
N ALA A 296 -4.32 40.93 -5.67
CA ALA A 296 -4.03 39.53 -5.95
C ALA A 296 -5.31 38.73 -6.21
N ALA A 297 -6.37 38.96 -5.43
CA ALA A 297 -7.68 38.32 -5.65
C ALA A 297 -8.33 38.75 -6.97
N LEU A 298 -8.27 40.05 -7.32
CA LEU A 298 -8.78 40.57 -8.59
C LEU A 298 -7.96 40.06 -9.78
N THR A 299 -6.64 39.93 -9.63
CA THR A 299 -5.77 39.35 -10.67
C THR A 299 -6.04 37.86 -10.82
N CYS A 300 -6.26 37.14 -9.72
CA CYS A 300 -6.63 35.73 -9.72
C CYS A 300 -8.01 35.50 -10.36
N LEU A 301 -9.00 36.36 -10.06
CA LEU A 301 -10.32 36.34 -10.69
C LEU A 301 -10.26 36.71 -12.19
N PHE A 302 -9.41 37.66 -12.56
CA PHE A 302 -9.18 38.06 -13.96
C PHE A 302 -8.46 36.96 -14.77
N VAL A 303 -7.52 36.24 -14.16
CA VAL A 303 -6.84 35.07 -14.76
C VAL A 303 -7.78 33.85 -14.81
N ARG A 304 -8.59 33.64 -13.78
CA ARG A 304 -9.58 32.54 -13.72
C ARG A 304 -10.70 32.72 -14.74
N ASN A 305 -11.23 33.93 -14.92
CA ASN A 305 -12.20 34.24 -15.98
C ASN A 305 -11.60 34.22 -17.39
N ARG A 306 -10.29 34.44 -17.55
CA ARG A 306 -9.61 34.25 -18.84
C ARG A 306 -9.33 32.79 -19.19
N SER A 307 -9.21 31.91 -18.21
CA SER A 307 -8.91 30.49 -18.45
C SER A 307 -10.04 29.71 -19.14
N LEU A 308 -11.30 30.12 -18.98
CA LEU A 308 -12.44 29.53 -19.71
C LEU A 308 -12.62 30.12 -21.12
N ALA A 309 -12.41 31.43 -21.29
CA ALA A 309 -12.57 32.11 -22.57
C ALA A 309 -11.40 31.90 -23.56
N TYR A 310 -10.26 31.38 -23.09
CA TYR A 310 -9.07 31.13 -23.91
C TYR A 310 -9.08 29.74 -24.58
N ILE A 311 -9.78 28.74 -24.03
CA ILE A 311 -9.83 27.38 -24.60
C ILE A 311 -10.74 27.32 -25.84
N VAL A 312 -11.71 28.22 -25.97
CA VAL A 312 -12.69 28.25 -27.07
C VAL A 312 -12.27 29.14 -28.24
N ARG A 313 -11.27 30.03 -28.08
CA ARG A 313 -10.91 31.03 -29.11
C ARG A 313 -9.64 30.67 -29.88
N LYS A 314 -9.69 29.66 -30.78
CA LYS A 314 -8.76 29.61 -31.94
C LYS A 314 -9.20 28.72 -33.13
N LYS A 315 -10.34 28.99 -33.77
CA LYS A 315 -10.50 29.21 -35.23
C LYS A 315 -11.99 29.44 -35.56
N PRO A 316 -12.40 30.51 -36.28
CA PRO A 316 -13.78 30.99 -36.26
C PRO A 316 -14.78 30.28 -37.19
N ASP A 317 -14.43 29.17 -37.83
CA ASP A 317 -15.25 28.56 -38.91
C ASP A 317 -15.80 27.15 -38.59
N GLU A 318 -15.54 26.57 -37.40
CA GLU A 318 -15.94 25.18 -37.08
C GLU A 318 -16.72 25.05 -35.73
N ASP A 319 -17.14 26.16 -35.11
CA ASP A 319 -17.70 26.20 -33.74
C ASP A 319 -19.18 25.76 -33.63
N GLU A 320 -19.96 25.74 -34.71
CA GLU A 320 -21.39 25.33 -34.66
C GLU A 320 -21.60 23.82 -34.41
N ALA A 321 -20.61 22.96 -34.73
CA ALA A 321 -20.78 21.50 -34.64
C ALA A 321 -20.66 20.95 -33.21
N VAL A 322 -19.81 21.55 -32.35
CA VAL A 322 -19.59 21.06 -30.97
C VAL A 322 -20.67 21.55 -30.01
N GLU A 323 -21.24 22.75 -30.24
CA GLU A 323 -22.39 23.24 -29.47
C GLU A 323 -23.65 22.39 -29.69
N SER A 324 -23.81 21.78 -30.88
CA SER A 324 -24.94 20.89 -31.19
C SER A 324 -24.97 19.56 -30.41
N LEU A 325 -23.86 19.19 -29.76
CA LEU A 325 -23.71 17.95 -28.99
C LEU A 325 -23.99 18.14 -27.49
N HIS A 326 -24.38 19.34 -27.06
CA HIS A 326 -24.66 19.65 -25.66
C HIS A 326 -26.07 19.18 -25.27
N PHE A 327 -26.16 18.42 -24.18
CA PHE A 327 -27.41 18.02 -23.55
C PHE A 327 -27.56 18.69 -22.19
N ASP A 328 -28.77 19.15 -21.88
CA ASP A 328 -29.09 19.67 -20.55
C ASP A 328 -29.12 18.53 -19.52
N PHE A 329 -28.66 18.80 -18.31
CA PHE A 329 -28.58 17.80 -17.23
C PHE A 329 -29.95 17.19 -16.92
N THR A 330 -31.00 18.00 -16.98
CA THR A 330 -32.39 17.55 -16.75
C THR A 330 -32.80 16.47 -17.76
N THR A 331 -32.43 16.63 -19.03
CA THR A 331 -32.72 15.66 -20.08
C THR A 331 -32.04 14.32 -19.81
N ILE A 332 -30.79 14.34 -19.35
CA ILE A 332 -30.03 13.14 -19.02
C ILE A 332 -30.55 12.47 -17.74
N LYS A 333 -30.95 13.28 -16.76
CA LYS A 333 -31.58 12.80 -15.53
C LYS A 333 -32.88 12.05 -15.85
N VAL A 334 -33.71 12.56 -16.77
CA VAL A 334 -34.91 11.84 -17.23
C VAL A 334 -34.55 10.57 -17.99
N ALA A 335 -33.61 10.66 -18.95
CA ALA A 335 -33.20 9.53 -19.78
C ALA A 335 -32.66 8.34 -18.98
N THR A 336 -31.97 8.60 -17.87
CA THR A 336 -31.38 7.56 -17.00
C THR A 336 -32.28 7.13 -15.85
N ASN A 337 -33.51 7.67 -15.76
CA ASN A 337 -34.40 7.53 -14.61
C ASN A 337 -33.72 7.94 -13.29
N ASN A 338 -33.17 9.15 -13.28
CA ASN A 338 -32.40 9.73 -12.19
C ASN A 338 -31.17 8.89 -11.79
N PHE A 339 -30.39 8.43 -12.79
CA PHE A 339 -29.22 7.57 -12.59
C PHE A 339 -29.54 6.33 -11.73
N CYS A 340 -30.68 5.69 -12.01
CA CYS A 340 -31.14 4.53 -11.25
C CYS A 340 -30.11 3.40 -11.25
N GLU A 341 -29.85 2.80 -10.09
CA GLU A 341 -28.90 1.68 -9.98
C GLU A 341 -29.30 0.47 -10.85
N PHE A 342 -30.60 0.25 -11.11
CA PHE A 342 -31.04 -0.79 -12.05
C PHE A 342 -30.58 -0.56 -13.49
N ASN A 343 -30.27 0.69 -13.85
CA ASN A 343 -29.75 1.05 -15.15
C ASN A 343 -28.22 1.07 -15.17
N LYS A 344 -27.53 0.79 -14.07
CA LYS A 344 -26.06 0.84 -14.01
C LYS A 344 -25.46 -0.32 -14.80
N LEU A 345 -24.62 0.02 -15.77
CA LEU A 345 -23.91 -0.92 -16.65
C LEU A 345 -22.55 -1.32 -16.06
N GLY A 346 -21.93 -0.45 -15.27
CA GLY A 346 -20.65 -0.70 -14.61
C GLY A 346 -20.07 0.55 -13.95
N GLU A 347 -19.09 0.36 -13.08
CA GLU A 347 -18.37 1.43 -12.39
C GLU A 347 -16.89 1.07 -12.26
N GLY A 348 -16.01 2.05 -12.48
CA GLY A 348 -14.57 1.88 -12.35
C GLY A 348 -13.87 3.22 -12.04
N GLY A 349 -12.54 3.28 -12.15
CA GLY A 349 -11.74 4.47 -11.83
C GLY A 349 -12.04 5.72 -12.67
N PHE A 350 -12.95 5.63 -13.64
CA PHE A 350 -13.37 6.70 -14.55
C PHE A 350 -14.85 7.10 -14.38
N GLY A 351 -15.51 6.66 -13.30
CA GLY A 351 -16.91 6.97 -13.01
C GLY A 351 -17.89 5.85 -13.38
N ALA A 352 -19.17 6.10 -13.09
CA ALA A 352 -20.26 5.15 -13.32
C ALA A 352 -20.88 5.33 -14.70
N VAL A 353 -21.25 4.21 -15.33
CA VAL A 353 -21.92 4.17 -16.63
C VAL A 353 -23.33 3.62 -16.46
N TYR A 354 -24.32 4.35 -16.98
CA TYR A 354 -25.74 4.01 -16.90
C TYR A 354 -26.30 3.80 -18.30
N LYS A 355 -27.24 2.87 -18.45
CA LYS A 355 -28.14 2.81 -19.59
C LYS A 355 -29.15 3.94 -19.46
N GLY A 356 -29.39 4.66 -20.54
CA GLY A 356 -30.49 5.61 -20.63
C GLY A 356 -31.23 5.47 -21.95
N THR A 357 -32.42 6.03 -22.01
CA THR A 357 -33.21 6.13 -23.25
C THR A 357 -33.56 7.60 -23.46
N LEU A 358 -33.08 8.19 -24.55
CA LEU A 358 -33.37 9.58 -24.93
C LEU A 358 -34.84 9.74 -25.34
N SER A 359 -35.31 10.99 -25.42
CA SER A 359 -36.72 11.31 -25.73
C SER A 359 -37.18 10.87 -27.13
N ASP A 360 -36.24 10.64 -28.03
CA ASP A 360 -36.46 10.07 -29.37
C ASP A 360 -36.52 8.54 -29.39
N GLY A 361 -36.36 7.89 -28.23
CA GLY A 361 -36.35 6.44 -28.06
C GLY A 361 -34.98 5.80 -28.28
N GLN A 362 -33.91 6.57 -28.46
CA GLN A 362 -32.57 6.04 -28.65
C GLN A 362 -31.96 5.57 -27.32
N ASP A 363 -31.54 4.31 -27.25
CA ASP A 363 -30.76 3.77 -26.13
C ASP A 363 -29.32 4.30 -26.15
N VAL A 364 -28.86 4.79 -25.00
CA VAL A 364 -27.55 5.42 -24.81
C VAL A 364 -26.82 4.88 -23.57
N ALA A 365 -25.50 4.97 -23.58
CA ALA A 365 -24.65 4.72 -22.42
C ALA A 365 -24.15 6.07 -21.86
N VAL A 366 -24.57 6.40 -20.65
CA VAL A 366 -24.31 7.67 -19.98
C VAL A 366 -23.20 7.47 -18.95
N LYS A 367 -21.98 7.92 -19.27
CA LYS A 367 -20.81 7.89 -18.39
C LYS A 367 -20.75 9.19 -17.59
N ARG A 368 -21.02 9.11 -16.29
CA ARG A 368 -20.93 10.23 -15.35
C ARG A 368 -19.59 10.17 -14.63
N LEU A 369 -18.72 11.13 -14.89
CA LEU A 369 -17.38 11.19 -14.28
C LEU A 369 -17.47 11.65 -12.83
N ALA A 370 -16.61 11.12 -11.96
CA ALA A 370 -16.62 11.45 -10.53
C ALA A 370 -16.24 12.93 -10.27
N SER A 371 -17.02 13.60 -9.42
CA SER A 371 -16.81 15.00 -9.02
C SER A 371 -15.57 15.16 -8.15
N GLY A 372 -14.78 16.24 -8.37
CA GLY A 372 -13.71 16.67 -7.45
C GLY A 372 -12.26 16.35 -7.85
N SER A 373 -12.01 15.52 -8.87
CA SER A 373 -10.64 15.25 -9.33
C SER A 373 -10.17 16.21 -10.43
N SER A 374 -9.01 16.86 -10.24
CA SER A 374 -8.34 17.66 -11.30
C SER A 374 -7.98 16.82 -12.55
N GLN A 375 -8.00 15.50 -12.40
CA GLN A 375 -7.79 14.52 -13.46
C GLN A 375 -9.05 14.33 -14.33
N GLY A 376 -10.23 14.15 -13.73
CA GLY A 376 -11.48 13.91 -14.45
C GLY A 376 -11.91 15.06 -15.37
N GLU A 377 -11.61 16.31 -15.00
CA GLU A 377 -11.88 17.47 -15.86
C GLU A 377 -11.02 17.48 -17.14
N LEU A 378 -9.76 17.06 -17.04
CA LEU A 378 -8.85 16.99 -18.19
C LEU A 378 -9.24 15.82 -19.11
N GLU A 379 -9.61 14.67 -18.54
CA GLU A 379 -10.08 13.49 -19.27
C GLU A 379 -11.38 13.80 -20.03
N PHE A 380 -12.35 14.44 -19.37
CA PHE A 380 -13.58 14.92 -20.01
C PHE A 380 -13.29 15.81 -21.21
N LYS A 381 -12.44 16.84 -21.03
CA LYS A 381 -12.09 17.78 -22.11
C LYS A 381 -11.40 17.07 -23.27
N ASN A 382 -10.49 16.13 -22.99
CA ASN A 382 -9.84 15.35 -24.03
C ASN A 382 -10.85 14.49 -24.80
N GLU A 383 -11.72 13.79 -24.07
CA GLU A 383 -12.67 12.84 -24.64
C GLU A 383 -13.73 13.55 -25.49
N VAL A 384 -14.30 14.68 -25.04
CA VAL A 384 -15.20 15.51 -25.85
C VAL A 384 -14.51 16.05 -27.10
N LEU A 385 -13.32 16.64 -26.96
CA LEU A 385 -12.58 17.25 -28.08
C LEU A 385 -12.20 16.23 -29.16
N LEU A 386 -11.86 15.02 -28.75
CA LEU A 386 -11.45 13.94 -29.65
C LEU A 386 -12.66 13.24 -30.27
N MET A 387 -13.58 12.77 -29.43
CA MET A 387 -14.67 11.90 -29.87
C MET A 387 -15.74 12.63 -30.67
N ALA A 388 -15.92 13.94 -30.47
CA ALA A 388 -16.80 14.75 -31.32
C ALA A 388 -16.34 14.79 -32.80
N ARG A 389 -15.10 14.36 -33.10
CA ARG A 389 -14.50 14.41 -34.45
C ARG A 389 -14.21 13.03 -35.03
N LEU A 390 -14.59 11.96 -34.34
CA LEU A 390 -14.30 10.59 -34.73
C LEU A 390 -15.58 9.84 -35.06
N GLU A 391 -15.66 9.33 -36.29
CA GLU A 391 -16.73 8.47 -36.72
C GLU A 391 -16.15 7.27 -37.46
N HIS A 392 -16.21 6.09 -36.83
CA HIS A 392 -15.72 4.86 -37.42
C HIS A 392 -16.45 3.65 -36.83
N LYS A 393 -16.76 2.65 -37.65
CA LYS A 393 -17.52 1.45 -37.26
C LYS A 393 -16.90 0.63 -36.11
N ASN A 394 -15.59 0.73 -35.91
CA ASN A 394 -14.83 0.04 -34.85
C ASN A 394 -14.45 0.96 -33.68
N LEU A 395 -15.06 2.14 -33.57
CA LEU A 395 -14.97 3.01 -32.41
C LEU A 395 -16.37 3.19 -31.81
N VAL A 396 -16.46 3.42 -30.50
CA VAL A 396 -17.74 3.81 -29.86
C VAL A 396 -18.03 5.27 -30.21
N ARG A 397 -19.22 5.56 -30.72
CA ARG A 397 -19.64 6.90 -31.11
C ARG A 397 -20.10 7.72 -29.90
N LEU A 398 -19.53 8.91 -29.74
CA LEU A 398 -20.06 9.92 -28.81
C LEU A 398 -21.31 10.57 -29.44
N ILE A 399 -22.43 10.50 -28.72
CA ILE A 399 -23.70 11.11 -29.10
C ILE A 399 -23.79 12.54 -28.57
N GLY A 400 -23.25 12.80 -27.38
CA GLY A 400 -23.23 14.14 -26.80
C GLY A 400 -22.52 14.21 -25.46
N PHE A 401 -22.56 15.39 -24.85
CA PHE A 401 -22.02 15.63 -23.51
C PHE A 401 -22.90 16.62 -22.73
N CYS A 402 -22.81 16.58 -21.41
CA CYS A 402 -23.44 17.55 -20.51
C CYS A 402 -22.36 18.17 -19.62
N LEU A 403 -22.35 19.51 -19.55
CA LEU A 403 -21.42 20.32 -18.77
C LEU A 403 -22.19 21.38 -17.96
N GLU A 404 -22.68 21.00 -16.78
CA GLU A 404 -23.43 21.89 -15.89
C GLU A 404 -22.87 21.84 -14.46
N GLY A 405 -22.38 22.98 -13.94
CA GLY A 405 -21.81 23.04 -12.58
C GLY A 405 -20.65 22.06 -12.38
N ILE A 406 -20.83 21.10 -11.46
CA ILE A 406 -19.88 20.02 -11.17
C ILE A 406 -20.04 18.80 -12.08
N GLU A 407 -21.15 18.70 -12.82
CA GLU A 407 -21.47 17.53 -13.65
C GLU A 407 -20.59 17.49 -14.91
N ARG A 408 -20.02 16.32 -15.17
CA ARG A 408 -19.23 16.02 -16.36
C ARG A 408 -19.72 14.68 -16.91
N ILE A 409 -20.57 14.73 -17.93
CA ILE A 409 -21.27 13.55 -18.43
C ILE A 409 -21.02 13.38 -19.92
N LEU A 410 -20.66 12.16 -20.31
CA LEU A 410 -20.48 11.75 -21.70
C LEU A 410 -21.60 10.78 -22.08
N ILE A 411 -22.21 10.99 -23.24
CA ILE A 411 -23.34 10.20 -23.73
C ILE A 411 -22.85 9.46 -24.98
N TYR A 412 -22.73 8.14 -24.87
CA TYR A 412 -22.28 7.24 -25.92
C TYR A 412 -23.45 6.46 -26.52
N GLU A 413 -23.25 5.90 -27.72
CA GLU A 413 -24.12 4.83 -28.19
C GLU A 413 -24.11 3.65 -27.21
N PHE A 414 -25.29 3.05 -26.97
CA PHE A 414 -25.38 1.84 -26.15
C PHE A 414 -24.88 0.64 -26.95
N VAL A 415 -23.94 -0.11 -26.36
CA VAL A 415 -23.32 -1.29 -26.97
C VAL A 415 -23.70 -2.54 -26.14
N PRO A 416 -24.57 -3.44 -26.64
CA PRO A 416 -25.31 -4.36 -25.79
C PRO A 416 -24.54 -5.58 -25.28
N ASN A 417 -23.47 -6.03 -25.95
CA ASN A 417 -22.72 -7.22 -25.55
C ASN A 417 -21.52 -6.90 -24.63
N ALA A 418 -21.56 -5.81 -23.85
CA ALA A 418 -20.52 -5.44 -22.87
C ALA A 418 -19.09 -5.48 -23.45
N SER A 419 -18.05 -5.61 -22.61
CA SER A 419 -16.65 -5.66 -23.02
C SER A 419 -16.12 -7.08 -23.29
N LEU A 420 -15.07 -7.16 -24.11
CA LEU A 420 -14.46 -8.41 -24.59
C LEU A 420 -13.94 -9.31 -23.45
N ASP A 421 -13.45 -8.73 -22.36
CA ASP A 421 -12.94 -9.46 -21.20
C ASP A 421 -14.02 -10.32 -20.50
N HIS A 422 -15.29 -9.89 -20.49
CA HIS A 422 -16.42 -10.67 -19.99
C HIS A 422 -16.66 -11.95 -20.80
N PHE A 423 -16.22 -12.00 -22.06
CA PHE A 423 -16.34 -13.20 -22.89
C PHE A 423 -15.07 -14.02 -22.87
N LEU A 424 -13.92 -13.35 -22.94
CA LEU A 424 -12.63 -14.01 -23.08
C LEU A 424 -12.20 -14.70 -21.79
N PHE A 425 -12.53 -14.15 -20.62
CA PHE A 425 -12.06 -14.68 -19.34
C PHE A 425 -13.10 -15.49 -18.56
N ASP A 426 -14.39 -15.36 -18.87
CA ASP A 426 -15.45 -16.18 -18.31
C ASP A 426 -15.46 -17.60 -18.94
N PRO A 427 -15.31 -18.68 -18.16
CA PRO A 427 -15.24 -20.04 -18.70
C PRO A 427 -16.46 -20.47 -19.52
N ILE A 428 -17.66 -19.96 -19.22
CA ILE A 428 -18.91 -20.33 -19.88
C ILE A 428 -19.07 -19.56 -21.20
N ARG A 429 -18.87 -18.24 -21.16
CA ARG A 429 -18.99 -17.38 -22.35
C ARG A 429 -17.86 -17.62 -23.35
N ARG A 430 -16.65 -17.94 -22.86
CA ARG A 430 -15.47 -18.24 -23.71
C ARG A 430 -15.70 -19.38 -24.69
N VAL A 431 -16.50 -20.39 -24.31
CA VAL A 431 -16.84 -21.53 -25.17
C VAL A 431 -17.61 -21.08 -26.43
N HIS A 432 -18.34 -19.97 -26.35
CA HIS A 432 -19.12 -19.42 -27.46
C HIS A 432 -18.27 -18.57 -28.42
N MET A 433 -17.03 -18.22 -28.06
CA MET A 433 -16.12 -17.45 -28.91
C MET A 433 -15.27 -18.38 -29.79
N ASN A 434 -15.83 -18.76 -30.94
CA ASN A 434 -15.08 -19.53 -31.94
C ASN A 434 -13.94 -18.70 -32.57
N TRP A 435 -13.07 -19.36 -33.34
CA TRP A 435 -11.92 -18.70 -33.95
C TRP A 435 -12.33 -17.55 -34.89
N GLU A 436 -13.34 -17.76 -35.73
CA GLU A 436 -13.83 -16.76 -36.68
C GLU A 436 -14.26 -15.46 -35.97
N MET A 437 -15.00 -15.57 -34.87
CA MET A 437 -15.38 -14.42 -34.04
C MET A 437 -14.14 -13.72 -33.46
N ARG A 438 -13.21 -14.46 -32.86
CA ARG A 438 -11.97 -13.90 -32.29
C ARG A 438 -11.13 -13.20 -33.36
N TYR A 439 -11.03 -13.80 -34.54
CA TYR A 439 -10.27 -13.25 -35.67
C TYR A 439 -10.93 -11.98 -36.22
N ASN A 440 -12.26 -11.94 -36.35
CA ASN A 440 -13.00 -10.74 -36.73
C ASN A 440 -12.83 -9.62 -35.70
N ILE A 441 -12.78 -9.95 -34.40
CA ILE A 441 -12.48 -9.01 -33.32
C ILE A 441 -11.05 -8.45 -33.47
N ILE A 442 -10.04 -9.30 -33.66
CA ILE A 442 -8.65 -8.89 -33.88
C ILE A 442 -8.56 -7.91 -35.06
N ARG A 443 -9.17 -8.25 -36.20
CA ARG A 443 -9.17 -7.40 -37.41
C ARG A 443 -9.91 -6.08 -37.20
N GLY A 444 -11.02 -6.10 -36.48
CA GLY A 444 -11.78 -4.89 -36.17
C GLY A 444 -11.00 -3.93 -35.27
N ILE A 445 -10.31 -4.43 -34.24
CA ILE A 445 -9.44 -3.62 -33.37
C ILE A 445 -8.29 -3.03 -34.19
N ALA A 446 -7.63 -3.84 -35.02
CA ALA A 446 -6.52 -3.36 -35.85
C ALA A 446 -6.95 -2.24 -36.82
N ARG A 447 -8.14 -2.36 -37.42
CA ARG A 447 -8.73 -1.30 -38.26
C ARG A 447 -9.09 -0.04 -37.47
N GLY A 448 -9.63 -0.19 -36.26
CA GLY A 448 -9.91 0.94 -35.38
C GLY A 448 -8.64 1.73 -35.03
N LEU A 449 -7.54 1.05 -34.70
CA LEU A 449 -6.26 1.70 -34.43
C LEU A 449 -5.61 2.31 -35.68
N LEU A 450 -5.68 1.62 -36.83
CA LEU A 450 -5.22 2.17 -38.11
C LEU A 450 -5.92 3.50 -38.41
N TYR A 451 -7.25 3.53 -38.21
CA TYR A 451 -8.01 4.76 -38.37
C TYR A 451 -7.48 5.88 -37.47
N LEU A 452 -7.29 5.63 -36.17
CA LEU A 452 -6.77 6.63 -35.22
C LEU A 452 -5.35 7.12 -35.53
N HIS A 453 -4.49 6.24 -36.05
CA HIS A 453 -3.07 6.54 -36.26
C HIS A 453 -2.79 7.22 -37.59
N GLU A 454 -3.52 6.83 -38.65
CA GLU A 454 -3.15 7.15 -40.04
C GLU A 454 -4.33 7.66 -40.91
N GLU A 455 -5.58 7.22 -40.69
CA GLU A 455 -6.71 7.56 -41.59
C GLU A 455 -7.61 8.69 -41.07
N SER A 456 -7.56 9.03 -39.79
CA SER A 456 -8.30 10.17 -39.23
C SER A 456 -7.61 11.50 -39.56
N ARG A 457 -8.40 12.59 -39.65
CA ARG A 457 -7.89 13.96 -39.87
C ARG A 457 -6.83 14.39 -38.84
N LEU A 458 -6.89 13.80 -37.65
CA LEU A 458 -5.97 14.04 -36.53
C LEU A 458 -5.29 12.72 -36.17
N LYS A 459 -3.98 12.73 -35.92
CA LYS A 459 -3.26 11.55 -35.40
C LYS A 459 -3.50 11.43 -33.90
N ILE A 460 -4.14 10.33 -33.49
CA ILE A 460 -4.59 10.10 -32.11
C ILE A 460 -3.94 8.84 -31.56
N ILE A 461 -3.41 8.92 -30.34
CA ILE A 461 -2.81 7.79 -29.63
C ILE A 461 -3.70 7.49 -28.42
N HIS A 462 -4.18 6.25 -28.30
CA HIS A 462 -5.17 5.82 -27.31
C HIS A 462 -4.59 5.72 -25.89
N ARG A 463 -3.41 5.09 -25.74
CA ARG A 463 -2.63 4.90 -24.49
C ARG A 463 -3.23 4.01 -23.41
N ASP A 464 -4.51 3.65 -23.47
CA ASP A 464 -5.13 2.65 -22.56
C ASP A 464 -5.90 1.54 -23.30
N LEU A 465 -5.26 0.92 -24.30
CA LEU A 465 -5.87 -0.19 -25.03
C LEU A 465 -5.74 -1.51 -24.25
N LYS A 466 -6.86 -2.15 -23.94
CA LYS A 466 -6.97 -3.42 -23.17
C LYS A 466 -8.30 -4.11 -23.45
N ALA A 467 -8.45 -5.36 -23.03
CA ALA A 467 -9.66 -6.15 -23.28
C ALA A 467 -10.95 -5.52 -22.73
N SER A 468 -10.90 -4.89 -21.54
CA SER A 468 -12.06 -4.20 -20.95
C SER A 468 -12.49 -2.93 -21.70
N ASN A 469 -11.63 -2.39 -22.57
CA ASN A 469 -11.90 -1.19 -23.37
C ASN A 469 -12.28 -1.53 -24.81
N ILE A 470 -12.59 -2.80 -25.09
CA ILE A 470 -13.16 -3.25 -26.36
C ILE A 470 -14.60 -3.70 -26.10
N LEU A 471 -15.58 -2.89 -26.51
CA LEU A 471 -16.99 -3.23 -26.43
C LEU A 471 -17.43 -4.06 -27.65
N LEU A 472 -18.46 -4.88 -27.48
CA LEU A 472 -18.99 -5.75 -28.53
C LEU A 472 -20.42 -5.34 -28.90
N ASP A 473 -20.66 -5.05 -30.17
CA ASP A 473 -22.02 -4.75 -30.66
C ASP A 473 -22.90 -6.01 -30.77
N GLU A 474 -24.16 -5.85 -31.16
CA GLU A 474 -25.14 -6.94 -31.35
C GLU A 474 -24.62 -8.08 -32.23
N CYS A 475 -23.74 -7.77 -33.19
CA CYS A 475 -23.15 -8.70 -34.13
C CYS A 475 -21.78 -9.24 -33.67
N MET A 476 -21.38 -9.03 -32.40
CA MET A 476 -20.07 -9.39 -31.84
C MET A 476 -18.89 -8.70 -32.55
N LYS A 477 -19.10 -7.51 -33.13
CA LYS A 477 -18.03 -6.70 -33.71
C LYS A 477 -17.42 -5.77 -32.66
N PRO A 478 -16.09 -5.56 -32.69
CA PRO A 478 -15.41 -4.75 -31.68
C PRO A 478 -15.58 -3.26 -31.95
N LYS A 479 -15.76 -2.51 -30.87
CA LYS A 479 -15.70 -1.05 -30.80
C LYS A 479 -14.73 -0.64 -29.70
N ILE A 480 -13.69 0.10 -30.06
CA ILE A 480 -12.72 0.66 -29.10
C ILE A 480 -13.40 1.80 -28.34
N SER A 481 -13.28 1.80 -27.02
CA SER A 481 -13.87 2.77 -26.11
C SER A 481 -12.83 3.37 -25.15
N ASP A 482 -13.25 4.39 -24.39
CA ASP A 482 -12.50 5.01 -23.29
C ASP A 482 -11.27 5.84 -23.72
N PHE A 483 -11.56 7.02 -24.28
CA PHE A 483 -10.56 7.93 -24.84
C PHE A 483 -10.10 9.02 -23.86
N GLY A 484 -10.45 8.91 -22.57
CA GLY A 484 -10.04 9.90 -21.55
C GLY A 484 -8.52 10.09 -21.47
N MET A 485 -7.76 9.04 -21.81
CA MET A 485 -6.30 9.05 -21.90
C MET A 485 -5.75 9.35 -23.29
N ALA A 486 -6.55 9.60 -24.31
CA ALA A 486 -6.04 9.80 -25.65
C ALA A 486 -5.31 11.14 -25.82
N ARG A 487 -4.38 11.23 -26.78
CA ARG A 487 -3.57 12.43 -27.06
C ARG A 487 -3.56 12.75 -28.56
N LEU A 488 -3.71 14.04 -28.87
CA LEU A 488 -3.52 14.60 -30.22
C LEU A 488 -2.05 14.83 -30.53
N PHE A 489 -1.63 14.46 -31.74
CA PHE A 489 -0.36 14.86 -32.32
C PHE A 489 -0.58 15.78 -33.53
N ILE A 490 0.14 16.90 -33.56
CA ILE A 490 0.23 17.77 -34.75
C ILE A 490 1.10 17.04 -35.79
N ALA A 491 0.73 17.13 -37.06
CA ALA A 491 1.18 16.27 -38.17
C ALA A 491 2.70 16.11 -38.38
N ASP A 492 3.55 16.88 -37.70
CA ASP A 492 5.03 16.87 -37.88
C ASP A 492 5.84 16.35 -36.68
N GLN A 493 5.21 15.90 -35.59
CA GLN A 493 5.93 15.30 -34.44
C GLN A 493 5.83 13.76 -34.47
N SER A 494 6.96 13.06 -34.52
CA SER A 494 7.01 11.59 -34.50
C SER A 494 6.91 11.00 -33.08
N HIS A 495 7.34 11.76 -32.06
CA HIS A 495 7.34 11.38 -30.65
C HIS A 495 7.13 12.62 -29.77
N SER A 496 6.50 12.46 -28.60
CA SER A 496 6.44 13.52 -27.56
C SER A 496 6.71 12.93 -26.18
N SER A 497 7.33 13.70 -25.28
CA SER A 497 7.63 13.24 -23.92
C SER A 497 6.64 13.83 -22.91
N THR A 498 6.17 13.00 -21.97
CA THR A 498 5.32 13.43 -20.85
C THR A 498 5.95 13.08 -19.51
N ARG A 499 5.81 13.96 -18.51
CA ARG A 499 6.14 13.65 -17.11
C ARG A 499 5.04 12.85 -16.40
N ARG A 500 3.83 12.83 -16.95
CA ARG A 500 2.66 12.14 -16.40
C ARG A 500 2.38 10.88 -17.24
N ILE A 501 2.71 9.72 -16.66
CA ILE A 501 2.47 8.39 -17.23
C ILE A 501 1.11 7.89 -16.75
N VAL A 502 0.27 7.45 -17.68
CA VAL A 502 -1.11 7.01 -17.45
C VAL A 502 -1.44 5.83 -18.37
N GLY A 503 -2.30 4.91 -17.93
CA GLY A 503 -2.69 3.68 -18.65
C GLY A 503 -2.68 2.45 -17.74
N THR A 504 -2.92 1.27 -18.31
CA THR A 504 -2.99 0.02 -17.54
C THR A 504 -1.66 -0.76 -17.57
N TYR A 505 -1.12 -1.06 -16.39
CA TYR A 505 0.10 -1.87 -16.24
C TYR A 505 -0.03 -3.24 -16.93
N GLY A 506 1.03 -3.68 -17.59
CA GLY A 506 1.05 -4.89 -18.43
C GLY A 506 0.73 -4.63 -19.91
N TYR A 507 -0.02 -3.57 -20.23
CA TYR A 507 -0.31 -3.17 -21.61
C TYR A 507 0.53 -1.98 -22.07
N MET A 508 1.22 -1.29 -21.15
CA MET A 508 2.07 -0.15 -21.48
C MET A 508 3.34 -0.57 -22.21
N ALA A 509 3.68 0.17 -23.26
CA ALA A 509 4.95 0.02 -23.94
C ALA A 509 6.14 0.42 -23.05
N PRO A 510 7.28 -0.29 -23.11
CA PRO A 510 8.47 -0.02 -22.31
C PRO A 510 8.96 1.44 -22.42
N GLU A 511 9.05 2.02 -23.60
CA GLU A 511 9.51 3.40 -23.79
C GLU A 511 8.55 4.45 -23.23
N TYR A 512 7.25 4.13 -23.19
CA TYR A 512 6.24 4.98 -22.60
C TYR A 512 6.24 4.88 -21.07
N ALA A 513 6.35 3.66 -20.52
CA ALA A 513 6.46 3.42 -19.09
C ALA A 513 7.80 3.91 -18.49
N LYS A 514 8.91 3.79 -19.24
CA LYS A 514 10.28 4.10 -18.79
C LYS A 514 10.64 5.58 -18.96
N PHE A 515 10.24 6.20 -20.07
CA PHE A 515 10.68 7.56 -20.43
C PHE A 515 9.52 8.54 -20.66
N GLY A 516 8.27 8.09 -20.51
CA GLY A 516 7.11 8.90 -20.86
C GLY A 516 7.07 9.25 -22.35
N THR A 517 7.72 8.47 -23.22
CA THR A 517 7.74 8.72 -24.66
C THR A 517 6.45 8.23 -25.28
N ILE A 518 5.62 9.16 -25.72
CA ILE A 518 4.34 8.89 -26.39
C ILE A 518 4.60 8.75 -27.89
N SER A 519 4.11 7.67 -28.47
CA SER A 519 4.10 7.44 -29.92
C SER A 519 2.99 6.46 -30.31
N VAL A 520 2.65 6.41 -31.60
CA VAL A 520 1.72 5.41 -32.14
C VAL A 520 2.18 3.97 -31.86
N LYS A 521 3.49 3.75 -31.69
CA LYS A 521 4.08 2.44 -31.36
C LYS A 521 3.75 1.98 -29.94
N ALA A 522 3.30 2.88 -29.07
CA ALA A 522 2.81 2.52 -27.74
C ALA A 522 1.50 1.72 -27.83
N ASP A 523 0.55 2.19 -28.65
CA ASP A 523 -0.71 1.46 -28.90
C ASP A 523 -0.46 0.14 -29.66
N VAL A 524 0.55 0.09 -30.55
CA VAL A 524 0.95 -1.16 -31.22
C VAL A 524 1.39 -2.21 -30.19
N PHE A 525 2.15 -1.81 -29.17
CA PHE A 525 2.55 -2.72 -28.09
C PHE A 525 1.32 -3.23 -27.32
N SER A 526 0.42 -2.33 -26.91
CA SER A 526 -0.81 -2.70 -26.22
C SER A 526 -1.68 -3.64 -27.08
N PHE A 527 -1.74 -3.41 -28.39
CA PHE A 527 -2.42 -4.30 -29.33
C PHE A 527 -1.77 -5.68 -29.39
N GLY A 528 -0.44 -5.77 -29.38
CA GLY A 528 0.28 -7.05 -29.35
C GLY A 528 -0.03 -7.88 -28.10
N VAL A 529 -0.09 -7.24 -26.93
CA VAL A 529 -0.51 -7.88 -25.66
C VAL A 529 -1.95 -8.38 -25.79
N LEU A 530 -2.88 -7.52 -26.22
CA LEU A 530 -4.29 -7.86 -26.39
C LEU A 530 -4.51 -9.00 -27.40
N LEU A 531 -3.74 -9.02 -28.49
CA LEU A 531 -3.76 -10.08 -29.50
C LEU A 531 -3.40 -11.45 -28.90
N LEU A 532 -2.34 -11.49 -28.07
CA LEU A 532 -1.93 -12.71 -27.37
C LEU A 532 -2.97 -13.15 -26.32
N GLU A 533 -3.66 -12.22 -25.67
CA GLU A 533 -4.76 -12.54 -24.76
C GLU A 533 -5.93 -13.20 -25.51
N ILE A 534 -6.34 -12.63 -26.64
CA ILE A 534 -7.45 -13.14 -27.45
C ILE A 534 -7.17 -14.57 -27.93
N ILE A 535 -5.95 -14.84 -28.38
CA ILE A 535 -5.57 -16.17 -28.89
C ILE A 535 -5.44 -17.20 -27.75
N SER A 536 -4.94 -16.78 -26.59
CA SER A 536 -4.68 -17.70 -25.47
C SER A 536 -5.86 -17.89 -24.53
N GLY A 537 -6.82 -16.96 -24.51
CA GLY A 537 -7.88 -16.90 -23.50
C GLY A 537 -7.34 -16.70 -22.08
N ARG A 538 -6.12 -16.16 -21.94
CA ARG A 538 -5.45 -15.94 -20.65
C ARG A 538 -5.29 -14.45 -20.38
N ARG A 539 -5.39 -14.06 -19.11
CA ARG A 539 -5.06 -12.70 -18.67
C ARG A 539 -3.55 -12.50 -18.65
N ASN A 540 -3.11 -11.29 -18.92
CA ASN A 540 -1.70 -10.89 -18.93
C ASN A 540 -0.93 -11.23 -17.63
N ALA A 541 -1.60 -11.23 -16.48
CA ALA A 541 -1.07 -11.71 -15.20
C ALA A 541 -1.91 -12.89 -14.69
N THR A 542 -1.36 -14.11 -14.74
CA THR A 542 -2.00 -15.28 -14.13
C THR A 542 -1.17 -15.76 -12.94
N VAL A 543 -1.71 -15.64 -11.73
CA VAL A 543 -1.14 -16.28 -10.53
C VAL A 543 -1.41 -17.78 -10.65
N LYS A 544 -0.38 -18.62 -10.78
CA LYS A 544 -0.57 -20.07 -10.66
C LYS A 544 -0.75 -20.45 -9.19
N SER A 545 -1.44 -21.56 -8.94
CA SER A 545 -1.66 -22.16 -7.61
C SER A 545 -0.36 -22.48 -6.83
N SER A 546 0.81 -22.36 -7.47
CA SER A 546 2.14 -22.50 -6.87
C SER A 546 2.79 -21.17 -6.45
N GLY A 547 2.07 -20.05 -6.47
CA GLY A 547 2.59 -18.73 -6.08
C GLY A 547 3.55 -18.07 -7.08
N HIS A 548 3.83 -18.70 -8.23
CA HIS A 548 4.57 -18.07 -9.33
C HIS A 548 3.61 -17.30 -10.25
N VAL A 549 3.87 -16.00 -10.42
CA VAL A 549 3.24 -15.16 -11.45
C VAL A 549 3.96 -15.45 -12.77
N GLU A 550 3.30 -16.13 -13.69
CA GLU A 550 3.82 -16.29 -15.06
C GLU A 550 3.16 -15.21 -15.94
N HIS A 551 3.95 -14.27 -16.44
CA HIS A 551 3.47 -13.22 -17.33
C HIS A 551 3.20 -13.77 -18.73
N LEU A 552 2.11 -13.34 -19.36
CA LEU A 552 1.67 -13.87 -20.66
C LEU A 552 2.74 -13.74 -21.75
N LEU A 553 3.47 -12.62 -21.79
CA LEU A 553 4.55 -12.41 -22.78
C LEU A 553 5.69 -13.42 -22.61
N SER A 554 6.11 -13.70 -21.36
CA SER A 554 7.13 -14.72 -21.07
C SER A 554 6.68 -16.12 -21.44
N TYR A 555 5.40 -16.44 -21.17
CA TYR A 555 4.78 -17.70 -21.55
C TYR A 555 4.74 -17.88 -23.06
N ALA A 556 4.31 -16.86 -23.80
CA ALA A 556 4.22 -16.87 -25.24
C ALA A 556 5.60 -16.97 -25.91
N TRP A 557 6.57 -16.17 -25.46
CA TRP A 557 7.94 -16.18 -25.98
C TRP A 557 8.63 -17.52 -25.79
N LYS A 558 8.54 -18.10 -24.58
CA LYS A 558 9.10 -19.42 -24.27
C LYS A 558 8.53 -20.49 -25.19
N HIS A 559 7.21 -20.57 -25.32
CA HIS A 559 6.59 -21.61 -26.13
C HIS A 559 6.72 -21.37 -27.63
N TRP A 560 6.92 -20.13 -28.07
CA TRP A 560 7.25 -19.80 -29.45
C TRP A 560 8.65 -20.30 -29.82
N THR A 561 9.66 -19.97 -29.02
CA THR A 561 11.07 -20.36 -29.26
C THR A 561 11.29 -21.87 -29.19
N GLU A 562 10.54 -22.58 -28.33
CA GLU A 562 10.56 -24.04 -28.24
C GLU A 562 9.74 -24.75 -29.34
N GLY A 563 9.11 -24.01 -30.26
CA GLY A 563 8.25 -24.59 -31.32
C GLY A 563 6.94 -25.18 -30.80
N ARG A 564 6.53 -24.88 -29.56
CA ARG A 564 5.33 -25.41 -28.88
C ARG A 564 4.12 -24.48 -28.99
N VAL A 565 3.90 -23.89 -30.16
CA VAL A 565 2.87 -22.85 -30.39
C VAL A 565 1.45 -23.28 -29.98
N LEU A 566 1.12 -24.57 -30.10
CA LEU A 566 -0.16 -25.13 -29.67
C LEU A 566 -0.45 -24.91 -28.17
N LYS A 567 0.57 -24.76 -27.32
CA LYS A 567 0.40 -24.47 -25.88
C LYS A 567 -0.12 -23.05 -25.64
N ILE A 568 0.22 -22.10 -26.51
CA ILE A 568 -0.21 -20.70 -26.45
C ILE A 568 -1.70 -20.59 -26.79
N ILE A 569 -2.17 -21.35 -27.78
CA ILE A 569 -3.54 -21.31 -28.28
C ILE A 569 -4.52 -21.87 -27.24
N ASP A 570 -5.62 -21.14 -27.02
CA ASP A 570 -6.75 -21.54 -26.16
C ASP A 570 -7.25 -22.94 -26.54
N GLN A 571 -7.52 -23.77 -25.55
CA GLN A 571 -7.98 -25.15 -25.75
C GLN A 571 -9.29 -25.20 -26.54
N VAL A 572 -10.19 -24.23 -26.36
CA VAL A 572 -11.48 -24.13 -27.06
C VAL A 572 -11.31 -24.00 -28.58
N LEU A 573 -10.14 -23.52 -29.04
CA LEU A 573 -9.87 -23.24 -30.46
C LEU A 573 -9.15 -24.37 -31.20
N ARG A 574 -8.63 -25.38 -30.49
CA ARG A 574 -7.67 -26.36 -31.07
C ARG A 574 -8.26 -27.33 -32.09
N ASP A 575 -9.57 -27.57 -32.05
CA ASP A 575 -10.20 -28.66 -32.82
C ASP A 575 -11.02 -28.18 -34.04
N ARG A 576 -10.94 -26.89 -34.43
CA ARG A 576 -11.91 -26.27 -35.37
C ARG A 576 -11.29 -25.53 -36.58
N GLY A 577 -10.07 -25.87 -37.00
CA GLY A 577 -9.42 -25.24 -38.16
C GLY A 577 -8.83 -23.85 -37.87
N GLY A 578 -8.14 -23.24 -38.85
CA GLY A 578 -7.55 -21.89 -38.71
C GLY A 578 -6.18 -21.83 -38.01
N LEU A 579 -5.51 -22.98 -37.81
CA LEU A 579 -4.25 -23.03 -37.05
C LEU A 579 -3.14 -22.14 -37.66
N ASP A 580 -3.05 -22.04 -38.98
CA ASP A 580 -2.02 -21.21 -39.62
C ASP A 580 -2.32 -19.71 -39.49
N GLU A 581 -3.60 -19.32 -39.46
CA GLU A 581 -4.03 -17.97 -39.09
C GLU A 581 -3.70 -17.65 -37.63
N MET A 582 -3.91 -18.61 -36.72
CA MET A 582 -3.57 -18.45 -35.30
C MET A 582 -2.06 -18.29 -35.10
N LYS A 583 -1.24 -19.10 -35.78
CA LYS A 583 0.22 -18.97 -35.75
C LYS A 583 0.66 -17.61 -36.28
N LEU A 584 0.07 -17.15 -37.39
CA LEU A 584 0.34 -15.83 -37.96
C LEU A 584 0.00 -14.72 -36.96
N CYS A 585 -1.15 -14.81 -36.29
CA CYS A 585 -1.55 -13.84 -35.27
C CYS A 585 -0.61 -13.85 -34.05
N ILE A 586 -0.10 -15.01 -33.61
CA ILE A 586 0.92 -15.09 -32.55
C ILE A 586 2.23 -14.44 -33.00
N HIS A 587 2.67 -14.71 -34.23
CA HIS A 587 3.86 -14.10 -34.82
C HIS A 587 3.76 -12.57 -34.86
N ILE A 588 2.64 -12.05 -35.36
CA ILE A 588 2.34 -10.62 -35.39
C ILE A 588 2.28 -10.05 -33.97
N GLY A 589 1.65 -10.75 -33.02
CA GLY A 589 1.60 -10.35 -31.61
C GLY A 589 2.99 -10.17 -31.02
N LEU A 590 3.90 -11.10 -31.29
CA LEU A 590 5.31 -11.02 -30.85
C LEU A 590 6.07 -9.86 -31.53
N LEU A 591 5.85 -9.60 -32.82
CA LEU A 591 6.42 -8.43 -33.50
C LEU A 591 5.90 -7.10 -32.94
N CYS A 592 4.66 -7.07 -32.45
CA CYS A 592 4.06 -5.88 -31.85
C CYS A 592 4.63 -5.57 -30.45
N VAL A 593 5.11 -6.57 -29.69
CA VAL A 593 5.58 -6.40 -28.30
C VAL A 593 7.11 -6.29 -28.16
N GLN A 594 7.82 -5.93 -29.22
CA GLN A 594 9.28 -5.76 -29.20
C GLN A 594 9.71 -4.64 -28.25
N GLU A 595 10.89 -4.77 -27.63
CA GLU A 595 11.39 -3.79 -26.67
C GLU A 595 11.54 -2.39 -27.30
N ARG A 596 12.22 -2.30 -28.45
CA ARG A 596 12.42 -1.02 -29.13
C ARG A 596 11.20 -0.66 -29.97
N ALA A 597 10.70 0.55 -29.81
CA ALA A 597 9.56 1.06 -30.57
C ALA A 597 9.77 1.03 -32.10
N GLN A 598 11.01 1.11 -32.56
CA GLN A 598 11.36 1.11 -33.99
C GLN A 598 11.15 -0.26 -34.64
N ASP A 599 11.37 -1.34 -33.90
CA ASP A 599 11.28 -2.73 -34.38
C ASP A 599 9.83 -3.21 -34.52
N ARG A 600 8.89 -2.51 -33.86
CA ARG A 600 7.46 -2.80 -33.95
C ARG A 600 6.90 -2.36 -35.31
N PRO A 601 5.97 -3.11 -35.94
CA PRO A 601 5.30 -2.67 -37.16
C PRO A 601 4.40 -1.44 -36.92
N THR A 602 3.95 -0.78 -38.00
CA THR A 602 2.84 0.18 -37.93
C THR A 602 1.50 -0.56 -38.03
N MET A 603 0.39 0.08 -37.63
CA MET A 603 -0.93 -0.56 -37.77
C MET A 603 -1.32 -0.80 -39.23
N ALA A 604 -0.86 0.03 -40.18
CA ALA A 604 -1.01 -0.23 -41.60
C ALA A 604 -0.27 -1.51 -42.02
N ALA A 605 0.97 -1.69 -41.56
CA ALA A 605 1.73 -2.91 -41.82
C ALA A 605 1.06 -4.15 -41.19
N VAL A 606 0.59 -4.06 -39.94
CA VAL A 606 -0.15 -5.13 -39.26
C VAL A 606 -1.39 -5.53 -40.07
N ASN A 607 -2.17 -4.56 -40.58
CA ASN A 607 -3.36 -4.84 -41.38
C ASN A 607 -3.03 -5.51 -42.73
N LEU A 608 -1.90 -5.18 -43.35
CA LEU A 608 -1.38 -5.88 -44.54
C LEU A 608 -0.92 -7.30 -44.21
N MET A 609 -0.25 -7.51 -43.07
CA MET A 609 0.22 -8.83 -42.63
C MET A 609 -0.93 -9.82 -42.47
N PHE A 610 -2.10 -9.38 -41.98
CA PHE A 610 -3.29 -10.24 -41.88
C PHE A 610 -3.83 -10.76 -43.22
N ASN A 611 -3.53 -10.11 -44.35
CA ASN A 611 -3.99 -10.54 -45.68
C ASN A 611 -2.91 -11.28 -46.49
N SER A 612 -1.70 -11.45 -45.94
CA SER A 612 -0.50 -11.89 -46.66
C SER A 612 -0.02 -13.28 -46.21
N PHE A 613 -0.82 -14.32 -46.47
CA PHE A 613 -0.51 -15.71 -46.05
C PHE A 613 0.78 -16.31 -46.64
N SER A 614 1.40 -15.64 -47.62
CA SER A 614 2.49 -16.18 -48.44
C SER A 614 3.79 -15.34 -48.44
N GLN A 615 3.91 -14.31 -47.59
CA GLN A 615 5.16 -13.52 -47.45
C GLN A 615 5.95 -13.94 -46.21
N SER A 616 7.27 -14.06 -46.36
CA SER A 616 8.18 -14.31 -45.24
C SER A 616 8.26 -13.08 -44.33
N LEU A 617 7.62 -13.13 -43.17
CA LEU A 617 7.70 -12.08 -42.14
C LEU A 617 9.05 -12.14 -41.40
N PRO A 618 9.54 -11.00 -40.87
CA PRO A 618 10.76 -11.00 -40.04
C PRO A 618 10.56 -11.82 -38.76
N PRO A 619 11.59 -12.51 -38.26
CA PRO A 619 11.50 -13.22 -36.98
C PRO A 619 11.40 -12.23 -35.81
N PRO A 620 10.51 -12.45 -34.83
CA PRO A 620 10.45 -11.63 -33.62
C PRO A 620 11.66 -11.90 -32.71
N SER A 621 12.11 -10.88 -31.99
CA SER A 621 13.11 -10.98 -30.92
C SER A 621 12.43 -11.05 -29.54
N GLU A 622 13.22 -11.26 -28.49
CA GLU A 622 12.72 -11.38 -27.11
C GLU A 622 11.99 -10.10 -26.64
N PRO A 623 10.73 -10.20 -26.15
CA PRO A 623 9.97 -9.05 -25.63
C PRO A 623 10.54 -8.50 -24.31
N ALA A 624 10.26 -7.23 -24.01
CA ALA A 624 10.65 -6.62 -22.73
C ALA A 624 9.88 -7.23 -21.53
N PHE A 625 10.60 -7.65 -20.48
CA PHE A 625 10.01 -8.15 -19.23
C PHE A 625 9.89 -7.05 -18.17
N LEU A 626 8.72 -6.94 -17.52
CA LEU A 626 8.36 -5.90 -16.55
C LEU A 626 9.10 -5.97 -15.19
N MET A 627 10.11 -6.82 -15.00
CA MET A 627 10.87 -6.85 -13.73
C MET A 627 11.88 -5.69 -13.56
N GLU A 628 12.02 -4.79 -14.53
CA GLU A 628 13.08 -3.75 -14.56
C GLU A 628 12.62 -2.30 -14.25
N ASP A 629 11.34 -2.05 -13.94
CA ASP A 629 10.81 -0.68 -13.80
C ASP A 629 11.45 0.14 -12.65
N TRP A 630 11.98 -0.50 -11.61
CA TRP A 630 12.64 0.20 -10.50
C TRP A 630 14.15 0.45 -10.75
N LEU A 631 14.84 -0.50 -11.40
CA LEU A 631 16.26 -0.39 -11.80
C LEU A 631 16.48 0.78 -12.77
N SER A 632 15.52 1.03 -13.66
CA SER A 632 15.58 2.13 -14.63
C SER A 632 15.29 3.51 -14.03
N ARG A 633 14.48 3.58 -12.95
CA ARG A 633 14.21 4.82 -12.19
C ARG A 633 15.35 5.20 -11.25
N ALA A 634 16.17 4.23 -10.86
CA ALA A 634 17.29 4.44 -9.96
C ALA A 634 18.40 5.27 -10.64
N THR A 635 18.92 6.27 -9.93
CA THR A 635 20.04 7.11 -10.40
C THR A 635 21.24 6.95 -9.48
N ASN A 636 22.45 7.14 -10.02
CA ASN A 636 23.72 7.12 -9.27
C ASN A 636 23.85 5.87 -8.36
N TRP A 637 24.13 6.07 -7.07
CA TRP A 637 24.30 5.00 -6.09
C TRP A 637 23.04 4.14 -5.85
N ALA A 638 21.84 4.64 -6.11
CA ALA A 638 20.65 3.80 -6.09
C ALA A 638 20.68 2.76 -7.21
N LYS A 639 21.23 3.12 -8.39
CA LYS A 639 21.44 2.19 -9.52
C LYS A 639 22.55 1.18 -9.22
N PHE A 640 23.60 1.63 -8.53
CA PHE A 640 24.65 0.75 -8.01
C PHE A 640 24.06 -0.30 -7.05
N CYS A 641 23.31 0.14 -6.04
CA CYS A 641 22.63 -0.75 -5.11
C CYS A 641 21.66 -1.70 -5.82
N ALA A 642 20.85 -1.16 -6.74
CA ALA A 642 19.89 -1.95 -7.50
C ALA A 642 20.54 -3.11 -8.25
N THR A 643 21.65 -2.82 -8.95
CA THR A 643 22.40 -3.84 -9.70
C THR A 643 23.11 -4.81 -8.75
N ALA A 644 23.69 -4.31 -7.65
CA ALA A 644 24.31 -5.13 -6.60
C ALA A 644 23.32 -6.10 -5.94
N GLY A 645 22.08 -5.66 -5.74
CA GLY A 645 20.99 -6.46 -5.16
C GLY A 645 20.66 -7.71 -5.97
N LEU A 646 20.83 -7.68 -7.30
CA LEU A 646 20.69 -8.88 -8.15
C LEU A 646 21.68 -9.98 -7.74
N GLY A 647 22.87 -9.59 -7.29
CA GLY A 647 23.87 -10.54 -6.78
C GLY A 647 23.42 -11.28 -5.52
N VAL A 648 22.65 -10.61 -4.65
CA VAL A 648 22.06 -11.26 -3.47
C VAL A 648 20.95 -12.22 -3.85
N ILE A 649 20.08 -11.81 -4.79
CA ILE A 649 18.96 -12.64 -5.28
C ILE A 649 19.47 -13.91 -5.96
N HIS A 650 20.51 -13.79 -6.79
CA HIS A 650 21.09 -14.90 -7.54
C HIS A 650 22.25 -15.59 -6.84
N ARG A 651 22.46 -15.35 -5.54
CA ARG A 651 23.56 -15.95 -4.78
C ARG A 651 23.56 -17.47 -4.86
N GLY A 652 24.73 -18.06 -5.09
CA GLY A 652 24.92 -19.50 -5.22
C GLY A 652 24.78 -20.07 -6.64
N HIS A 653 24.35 -19.27 -7.64
CA HIS A 653 24.32 -19.70 -9.05
C HIS A 653 25.69 -19.59 -9.73
N LEU A 654 26.67 -20.39 -9.28
CA LEU A 654 28.08 -20.23 -9.68
C LEU A 654 28.32 -20.40 -11.20
N GLN A 655 27.56 -21.25 -11.89
CA GLN A 655 27.74 -21.47 -13.34
C GLN A 655 27.07 -20.40 -14.20
N GLN A 656 25.95 -19.83 -13.73
CA GLN A 656 25.12 -18.90 -14.49
C GLN A 656 25.31 -17.44 -14.05
N GLY A 657 26.03 -17.19 -12.96
CA GLY A 657 26.23 -15.84 -12.39
C GLY A 657 26.79 -14.85 -13.41
N ARG A 658 27.77 -15.27 -14.22
CA ARG A 658 28.33 -14.41 -15.29
C ARG A 658 27.35 -14.17 -16.43
N SER A 659 26.59 -15.19 -16.86
CA SER A 659 25.58 -15.00 -17.92
C SER A 659 24.41 -14.12 -17.47
N LEU A 660 24.01 -14.23 -16.20
CA LEU A 660 22.94 -13.41 -15.62
C LEU A 660 23.34 -11.94 -15.52
N MET A 661 24.60 -11.67 -15.16
CA MET A 661 25.11 -10.31 -15.02
C MET A 661 25.67 -9.72 -16.32
N ALA A 662 25.83 -10.53 -17.38
CA ALA A 662 26.40 -10.11 -18.66
C ALA A 662 25.80 -8.82 -19.26
N PRO A 663 24.48 -8.56 -19.19
CA PRO A 663 23.91 -7.31 -19.69
C PRO A 663 24.37 -6.05 -18.96
N TYR A 664 24.83 -6.18 -17.71
CA TYR A 664 25.23 -5.07 -16.84
C TYR A 664 26.74 -4.99 -16.61
N LEU A 665 27.52 -5.96 -17.12
CA LEU A 665 28.97 -5.94 -17.02
C LEU A 665 29.59 -4.96 -18.03
N PRO A 666 30.79 -4.40 -17.74
CA PRO A 666 31.49 -3.54 -18.69
C PRO A 666 31.71 -4.27 -20.03
N GLN A 667 31.27 -3.67 -21.14
CA GLN A 667 31.48 -4.23 -22.49
C GLN A 667 32.70 -3.59 -23.16
N THR A 668 33.58 -4.41 -23.74
CA THR A 668 34.73 -3.94 -24.51
C THR A 668 34.31 -3.60 -25.95
N GLY A 669 33.91 -2.35 -26.19
CA GLY A 669 33.63 -1.83 -27.54
C GLY A 669 32.99 -0.44 -27.53
N ASP A 670 33.31 0.37 -28.55
CA ASP A 670 32.99 1.81 -28.71
C ASP A 670 31.48 2.15 -28.86
N GLY A 671 30.59 1.23 -28.45
CA GLY A 671 29.13 1.37 -28.50
C GLY A 671 28.38 0.94 -27.24
N GLY A 672 29.08 0.55 -26.16
CA GLY A 672 28.48 0.09 -24.90
C GLY A 672 28.29 1.21 -23.87
N GLY A 673 27.38 2.16 -24.11
CA GLY A 673 27.11 3.28 -23.19
C GLY A 673 26.29 2.90 -21.95
N GLY A 674 26.81 2.02 -21.09
CA GLY A 674 26.25 1.72 -19.77
C GLY A 674 26.50 2.83 -18.75
N SER A 675 25.74 2.83 -17.65
CA SER A 675 26.00 3.73 -16.53
C SER A 675 27.12 3.14 -15.67
N PRO A 676 28.21 3.88 -15.33
CA PRO A 676 29.30 3.36 -14.50
C PRO A 676 28.86 2.77 -13.16
N TYR A 677 27.78 3.30 -12.58
CA TYR A 677 27.14 2.76 -11.37
C TYR A 677 26.54 1.36 -11.56
N SER A 678 25.97 1.07 -12.72
CA SER A 678 25.41 -0.25 -13.03
C SER A 678 26.55 -1.24 -13.25
N GLU A 679 27.58 -0.84 -14.00
CA GLU A 679 28.78 -1.65 -14.25
C GLU A 679 29.54 -1.97 -12.95
N GLY A 680 29.82 -0.97 -12.11
CA GLY A 680 30.42 -1.19 -10.80
C GLY A 680 29.52 -2.04 -9.89
N GLY A 681 28.21 -1.79 -9.90
CA GLY A 681 27.24 -2.60 -9.14
C GLY A 681 27.21 -4.06 -9.60
N ALA A 682 27.42 -4.33 -10.89
CA ALA A 682 27.46 -5.67 -11.46
C ALA A 682 28.72 -6.45 -11.04
N LEU A 683 29.88 -5.77 -10.97
CA LEU A 683 31.11 -6.38 -10.45
C LEU A 683 30.98 -6.74 -8.96
N TYR A 684 30.36 -5.87 -8.17
CA TYR A 684 30.05 -6.17 -6.77
C TYR A 684 29.04 -7.32 -6.64
N ALA A 685 27.98 -7.36 -7.46
CA ALA A 685 27.02 -8.46 -7.52
C ALA A 685 27.69 -9.80 -7.84
N LEU A 686 28.66 -9.83 -8.77
CA LEU A 686 29.40 -11.04 -9.12
C LEU A 686 30.18 -11.57 -7.92
N GLY A 687 30.81 -10.69 -7.13
CA GLY A 687 31.46 -11.07 -5.88
C GLY A 687 30.49 -11.61 -4.83
N LEU A 688 29.28 -11.04 -4.71
CA LEU A 688 28.24 -11.54 -3.80
C LEU A 688 27.75 -12.96 -4.20
N ILE A 689 27.61 -13.22 -5.50
CA ILE A 689 27.22 -14.55 -6.02
C ILE A 689 28.28 -15.60 -5.71
N HIS A 690 29.54 -15.23 -5.88
CA HIS A 690 30.71 -16.10 -5.73
C HIS A 690 31.44 -15.95 -4.39
N ALA A 691 30.78 -15.39 -3.38
CA ALA A 691 31.39 -15.17 -2.07
C ALA A 691 31.94 -16.50 -1.51
N SER A 692 33.23 -16.53 -1.16
CA SER A 692 33.99 -17.73 -0.74
C SER A 692 34.16 -18.85 -1.79
N HIS A 693 33.71 -18.66 -3.03
CA HIS A 693 33.81 -19.60 -4.15
C HIS A 693 34.31 -18.91 -5.43
N GLY A 694 35.28 -18.00 -5.28
CA GLY A 694 35.70 -17.06 -6.33
C GLY A 694 36.71 -17.58 -7.35
N GLU A 695 37.20 -18.81 -7.28
CA GLU A 695 38.31 -19.29 -8.15
C GLU A 695 38.05 -19.08 -9.65
N GLY A 696 36.80 -19.21 -10.11
CA GLY A 696 36.43 -18.98 -11.52
C GLY A 696 36.25 -17.51 -11.95
N ILE A 697 36.20 -16.56 -11.00
CA ILE A 697 35.90 -15.14 -11.28
C ILE A 697 36.98 -14.17 -10.82
N LYS A 698 37.91 -14.59 -9.96
CA LYS A 698 38.98 -13.74 -9.40
C LYS A 698 39.78 -13.05 -10.49
N GLN A 699 40.23 -13.82 -11.49
CA GLN A 699 41.01 -13.26 -12.60
C GLN A 699 40.21 -12.23 -13.40
N PHE A 700 38.94 -12.52 -13.68
CA PHE A 700 38.08 -11.57 -14.40
C PHE A 700 37.88 -10.28 -13.62
N LEU A 701 37.67 -10.36 -12.29
CA LEU A 701 37.55 -9.16 -11.46
C LEU A 701 38.87 -8.39 -11.36
N ARG A 702 40.00 -9.10 -11.33
CA ARG A 702 41.36 -8.52 -11.37
C ARG A 702 41.61 -7.78 -12.69
N ASP A 703 41.33 -8.41 -13.82
CA ASP A 703 41.42 -7.78 -15.14
C ASP A 703 40.48 -6.56 -15.23
N SER A 704 39.26 -6.68 -14.71
CA SER A 704 38.29 -5.58 -14.66
C SER A 704 38.82 -4.40 -13.82
N LEU A 705 39.45 -4.67 -12.68
CA LEU A 705 40.04 -3.66 -11.80
C LEU A 705 41.17 -2.90 -12.50
N HIS A 706 42.07 -3.62 -13.18
CA HIS A 706 43.19 -3.02 -13.92
C HIS A 706 42.74 -2.22 -15.15
N SER A 707 41.64 -2.63 -15.79
CA SER A 707 41.09 -1.94 -16.97
C SER A 707 40.23 -0.71 -16.65
N ALA A 708 39.84 -0.52 -15.38
CA ALA A 708 38.87 0.50 -15.00
C ALA A 708 39.55 1.83 -14.68
N ASP A 709 39.23 2.87 -15.46
CA ASP A 709 39.65 4.25 -15.21
C ASP A 709 38.64 5.05 -14.34
N VAL A 710 37.45 4.48 -14.09
CA VAL A 710 36.36 5.13 -13.36
C VAL A 710 36.28 4.63 -11.91
N GLU A 711 36.35 5.55 -10.96
CA GLU A 711 36.39 5.25 -9.51
C GLU A 711 35.22 4.39 -9.02
N VAL A 712 34.02 4.53 -9.60
CA VAL A 712 32.82 3.76 -9.24
C VAL A 712 32.94 2.30 -9.67
N ILE A 713 33.56 2.04 -10.82
CA ILE A 713 33.80 0.69 -11.33
C ILE A 713 34.89 0.02 -10.49
N GLN A 714 35.97 0.74 -10.19
CA GLN A 714 37.03 0.29 -9.27
C GLN A 714 36.46 -0.04 -7.88
N HIS A 715 35.55 0.79 -7.36
CA HIS A 715 34.87 0.53 -6.08
C HIS A 715 34.11 -0.81 -6.10
N GLY A 716 33.31 -1.05 -7.14
CA GLY A 716 32.59 -2.31 -7.31
C GLY A 716 33.49 -3.52 -7.49
N ALA A 717 34.56 -3.36 -8.27
CA ALA A 717 35.58 -4.39 -8.51
C ALA A 717 36.31 -4.77 -7.21
N CYS A 718 36.75 -3.79 -6.41
CA CYS A 718 37.40 -4.02 -5.11
C CYS A 718 36.51 -4.82 -4.16
N LEU A 719 35.24 -4.40 -3.98
CA LEU A 719 34.30 -5.13 -3.12
C LEU A 719 34.03 -6.55 -3.64
N GLY A 720 33.85 -6.69 -4.96
CA GLY A 720 33.63 -7.98 -5.59
C GLY A 720 34.82 -8.94 -5.41
N LEU A 721 36.04 -8.42 -5.59
CA LEU A 721 37.29 -9.17 -5.46
C LEU A 721 37.54 -9.58 -4.01
N GLY A 722 37.32 -8.66 -3.06
CA GLY A 722 37.41 -8.96 -1.62
C GLY A 722 36.44 -10.06 -1.17
N LEU A 723 35.22 -10.09 -1.71
CA LEU A 723 34.24 -11.17 -1.46
C LEU A 723 34.63 -12.50 -2.12
N GLY A 724 35.11 -12.45 -3.37
CA GLY A 724 35.55 -13.65 -4.10
C GLY A 724 36.84 -14.26 -3.54
N ALA A 725 37.67 -13.45 -2.89
CA ALA A 725 38.94 -13.84 -2.29
C ALA A 725 38.94 -13.84 -0.75
N LEU A 726 37.75 -13.83 -0.13
CA LEU A 726 37.58 -13.77 1.31
C LEU A 726 38.38 -14.87 2.02
N GLY A 727 39.29 -14.48 2.91
CA GLY A 727 40.11 -15.37 3.73
C GLY A 727 41.14 -16.20 2.95
N THR A 728 41.46 -15.84 1.70
CA THR A 728 42.45 -16.58 0.89
C THR A 728 43.89 -16.13 1.09
N ALA A 729 44.11 -14.95 1.70
CA ALA A 729 45.44 -14.38 1.94
C ALA A 729 46.34 -14.31 0.69
N ASP A 730 45.73 -14.04 -0.47
CA ASP A 730 46.41 -13.95 -1.77
C ASP A 730 47.18 -12.62 -1.88
N GLU A 731 48.51 -12.68 -1.91
CA GLU A 731 49.37 -11.49 -1.91
C GLU A 731 49.26 -10.67 -3.20
N ASP A 732 49.06 -11.33 -4.35
CA ASP A 732 48.95 -10.64 -5.64
C ASP A 732 47.70 -9.75 -5.67
N ILE A 733 46.58 -10.28 -5.17
CA ILE A 733 45.33 -9.53 -5.05
C ILE A 733 45.48 -8.39 -4.03
N PHE A 734 46.24 -8.61 -2.96
CA PHE A 734 46.49 -7.57 -1.95
C PHE A 734 47.25 -6.38 -2.55
N GLU A 735 48.33 -6.61 -3.30
CA GLU A 735 49.12 -5.54 -3.91
C GLU A 735 48.34 -4.79 -5.01
N ASP A 736 47.50 -5.49 -5.78
CA ASP A 736 46.61 -4.85 -6.74
C ASP A 736 45.60 -3.90 -6.06
N ILE A 737 44.94 -4.35 -4.99
CA ILE A 737 43.99 -3.51 -4.24
C ILE A 737 44.72 -2.36 -3.54
N LYS A 738 45.92 -2.60 -3.02
CA LYS A 738 46.77 -1.57 -2.41
C LYS A 738 47.17 -0.49 -3.40
N THR A 739 47.43 -0.84 -4.66
CA THR A 739 47.70 0.13 -5.73
C THR A 739 46.51 1.08 -5.90
N VAL A 740 45.28 0.56 -5.88
CA VAL A 740 44.05 1.38 -5.94
C VAL A 740 43.90 2.25 -4.70
N LEU A 741 44.23 1.74 -3.51
CA LEU A 741 44.21 2.51 -2.27
C LEU A 741 45.15 3.74 -2.35
N PHE A 742 46.34 3.56 -2.90
CA PHE A 742 47.37 4.61 -3.02
C PHE A 742 47.08 5.66 -4.09
N THR A 743 46.10 5.45 -4.97
CA THR A 743 45.62 6.50 -5.88
C THR A 743 44.99 7.68 -5.14
N GLY A 744 44.58 7.49 -3.89
CA GLY A 744 43.95 8.53 -3.07
C GLY A 744 42.48 8.82 -3.42
N SER A 745 41.84 8.03 -4.30
CA SER A 745 40.40 8.15 -4.56
C SER A 745 39.60 7.83 -3.29
N ALA A 746 38.78 8.78 -2.84
CA ALA A 746 37.97 8.60 -1.64
C ALA A 746 36.92 7.47 -1.78
N VAL A 747 36.41 7.22 -2.99
CA VAL A 747 35.37 6.19 -3.24
C VAL A 747 36.01 4.83 -3.46
N ALA A 748 37.01 4.72 -4.32
CA ALA A 748 37.69 3.45 -4.58
C ALA A 748 38.52 3.00 -3.37
N GLY A 749 39.19 3.94 -2.68
CA GLY A 749 39.95 3.68 -1.46
C GLY A 749 39.09 3.17 -0.29
N GLU A 750 37.81 3.59 -0.22
CA GLU A 750 36.85 3.05 0.75
C GLU A 750 36.63 1.54 0.54
N ALA A 751 36.35 1.13 -0.70
CA ALA A 751 36.19 -0.28 -1.04
C ALA A 751 37.49 -1.08 -0.88
N ALA A 752 38.63 -0.48 -1.25
CA ALA A 752 39.94 -1.12 -1.15
C ALA A 752 40.28 -1.49 0.31
N GLY A 753 40.07 -0.57 1.26
CA GLY A 753 40.33 -0.84 2.69
C GLY A 753 39.51 -2.01 3.24
N ILE A 754 38.23 -2.12 2.87
CA ILE A 754 37.37 -3.26 3.24
C ILE A 754 37.87 -4.53 2.55
N ALA A 755 38.15 -4.49 1.25
CA ALA A 755 38.55 -5.64 0.45
C ALA A 755 39.89 -6.25 0.93
N MET A 756 40.86 -5.42 1.30
CA MET A 756 42.12 -5.86 1.93
C MET A 756 41.85 -6.59 3.25
N GLY A 757 40.96 -6.05 4.09
CA GLY A 757 40.55 -6.71 5.33
C GLY A 757 39.85 -8.05 5.09
N LEU A 758 38.93 -8.13 4.12
CA LEU A 758 38.21 -9.36 3.74
C LEU A 758 39.14 -10.45 3.22
N LEU A 759 40.15 -10.07 2.42
CA LEU A 759 41.17 -10.97 1.89
C LEU A 759 42.03 -11.58 3.00
N MET A 760 42.38 -10.76 4.00
CA MET A 760 43.33 -11.08 5.06
C MET A 760 42.66 -11.50 6.39
N VAL A 761 41.36 -11.82 6.38
CA VAL A 761 40.61 -12.19 7.59
C VAL A 761 41.33 -13.29 8.38
N GLY A 762 41.59 -13.03 9.66
CA GLY A 762 42.17 -14.01 10.61
C GLY A 762 43.66 -14.32 10.39
N THR A 763 44.34 -13.66 9.46
CA THR A 763 45.75 -13.92 9.18
C THR A 763 46.71 -13.37 10.24
N ALA A 764 46.35 -12.31 10.97
CA ALA A 764 47.27 -11.53 11.81
C ALA A 764 48.56 -11.10 11.08
N SER A 765 48.46 -10.78 9.79
CA SER A 765 49.63 -10.44 8.98
C SER A 765 50.29 -9.12 9.41
N GLU A 766 51.63 -9.05 9.28
CA GLU A 766 52.41 -7.81 9.42
C GLU A 766 51.92 -6.69 8.49
N LYS A 767 51.22 -7.05 7.40
CA LYS A 767 50.55 -6.11 6.48
C LYS A 767 49.53 -5.20 7.17
N ALA A 768 48.98 -5.60 8.32
CA ALA A 768 48.14 -4.72 9.13
C ALA A 768 48.91 -3.48 9.62
N GLY A 769 50.22 -3.60 9.87
CA GLY A 769 51.10 -2.49 10.20
C GLY A 769 51.32 -1.53 9.03
N GLU A 770 51.47 -2.05 7.80
CA GLU A 770 51.54 -1.23 6.58
C GLU A 770 50.24 -0.43 6.37
N MET A 771 49.10 -1.08 6.57
CA MET A 771 47.78 -0.44 6.52
C MET A 771 47.66 0.67 7.57
N LEU A 772 48.10 0.41 8.80
CA LEU A 772 48.05 1.40 9.89
C LEU A 772 48.96 2.60 9.61
N ALA A 773 50.16 2.38 9.08
CA ALA A 773 51.07 3.45 8.68
C ALA A 773 50.42 4.36 7.62
N TYR A 774 49.80 3.77 6.59
CA TYR A 774 49.11 4.55 5.57
C TYR A 774 47.89 5.32 6.11
N ALA A 775 47.19 4.76 7.11
CA ALA A 775 46.08 5.45 7.77
C ALA A 775 46.53 6.73 8.49
N HIS A 776 47.76 6.80 8.99
CA HIS A 776 48.34 8.01 9.58
C HIS A 776 48.80 9.05 8.55
N GLU A 777 49.18 8.61 7.35
CA GLU A 777 49.66 9.49 6.29
C GLU A 777 48.52 10.17 5.53
N THR A 778 47.43 9.44 5.30
CA THR A 778 46.29 9.96 4.54
C THR A 778 45.44 10.95 5.34
N GLN A 779 44.86 11.93 4.64
CA GLN A 779 43.96 12.93 5.23
C GLN A 779 42.48 12.62 4.94
N HIS A 780 42.18 11.53 4.23
CA HIS A 780 40.82 11.18 3.83
C HIS A 780 40.12 10.32 4.89
N GLU A 781 39.25 10.91 5.70
CA GLU A 781 38.50 10.22 6.78
C GLU A 781 37.81 8.92 6.35
N LYS A 782 37.24 8.87 5.12
CA LYS A 782 36.61 7.65 4.58
C LYS A 782 37.61 6.51 4.41
N ILE A 783 38.80 6.83 3.92
CA ILE A 783 39.87 5.86 3.71
C ILE A 783 40.41 5.39 5.07
N ILE A 784 40.71 6.31 6.00
CA ILE A 784 41.15 6.00 7.37
C ILE A 784 40.13 5.05 8.04
N ARG A 785 38.84 5.37 7.96
CA ARG A 785 37.77 4.55 8.57
C ARG A 785 37.74 3.13 8.04
N ARG A 786 37.90 2.94 6.72
CA ARG A 786 37.88 1.59 6.13
C ARG A 786 39.17 0.83 6.30
N ILE A 787 40.31 1.51 6.36
CA ILE A 787 41.56 0.87 6.72
C ILE A 787 41.51 0.42 8.18
N ALA A 788 41.08 1.27 9.11
CA ALA A 788 40.93 0.93 10.51
C ALA A 788 40.02 -0.29 10.71
N PHE A 789 38.90 -0.33 9.98
CA PHE A 789 38.00 -1.48 9.95
C PHE A 789 38.59 -2.71 9.26
N GLY A 790 39.34 -2.53 8.17
CA GLY A 790 40.04 -3.61 7.46
C GLY A 790 41.10 -4.27 8.34
N ILE A 791 41.87 -3.48 9.11
CA ILE A 791 42.81 -3.96 10.13
C ILE A 791 42.07 -4.80 11.16
N ALA A 792 40.91 -4.37 11.65
CA ALA A 792 40.11 -5.13 12.60
C ALA A 792 39.70 -6.52 12.07
N LEU A 793 39.45 -6.67 10.76
CA LEU A 793 39.15 -7.97 10.15
C LEU A 793 40.37 -8.92 10.15
N THR A 794 41.59 -8.39 10.07
CA THR A 794 42.82 -9.22 10.03
C THR A 794 43.08 -9.97 11.35
N VAL A 795 42.62 -9.42 12.48
CA VAL A 795 42.81 -9.99 13.83
C VAL A 795 41.67 -10.93 14.25
N TYR A 796 40.79 -11.31 13.33
CA TYR A 796 39.65 -12.18 13.61
C TYR A 796 40.10 -13.49 14.31
N GLY A 797 39.58 -13.72 15.52
CA GLY A 797 39.82 -14.95 16.29
C GLY A 797 41.27 -15.13 16.80
N ARG A 798 42.05 -14.05 16.88
CA ARG A 798 43.46 -14.09 17.30
C ARG A 798 43.70 -13.83 18.78
N GLU A 799 42.66 -13.45 19.53
CA GLU A 799 42.69 -13.26 20.98
C GLU A 799 43.93 -12.45 21.44
N GLU A 800 44.76 -13.02 22.32
CA GLU A 800 45.92 -12.35 22.93
C GLU A 800 47.00 -11.95 21.91
N GLU A 801 47.12 -12.64 20.76
CA GLU A 801 48.08 -12.27 19.70
C GLU A 801 47.79 -10.87 19.13
N ALA A 802 46.53 -10.43 19.18
CA ALA A 802 46.08 -9.15 18.66
C ALA A 802 46.17 -7.99 19.68
N ASP A 803 46.40 -8.27 20.98
CA ASP A 803 46.33 -7.28 22.05
C ASP A 803 47.29 -6.10 21.80
N THR A 804 48.48 -6.36 21.25
CA THR A 804 49.46 -5.31 20.93
C THR A 804 48.94 -4.29 19.92
N LEU A 805 48.35 -4.79 18.82
CA LEU A 805 47.76 -3.96 17.76
C LEU A 805 46.50 -3.25 18.26
N ILE A 806 45.67 -3.93 19.04
CA ILE A 806 44.47 -3.34 19.65
C ILE A 806 44.86 -2.19 20.60
N GLU A 807 45.87 -2.37 21.46
CA GLU A 807 46.36 -1.32 22.34
C GLU A 807 46.91 -0.12 21.56
N GLN A 808 47.62 -0.36 20.45
CA GLN A 808 48.10 0.70 19.58
C GLN A 808 46.94 1.51 18.98
N MET A 809 45.93 0.84 18.42
CA MET A 809 44.78 1.51 17.80
C MET A 809 43.89 2.23 18.82
N THR A 810 43.69 1.65 20.01
CA THR A 810 42.78 2.20 21.04
C THR A 810 43.37 3.36 21.83
N ARG A 811 44.71 3.50 21.87
CA ARG A 811 45.41 4.65 22.46
C ARG A 811 45.67 5.78 21.47
N ASP A 812 45.28 5.59 20.22
CA ASP A 812 45.52 6.58 19.18
C ASP A 812 44.78 7.90 19.42
N GLN A 813 45.36 9.00 18.96
CA GLN A 813 44.73 10.32 19.05
C GLN A 813 43.54 10.44 18.09
N ASP A 814 43.59 9.76 16.95
CA ASP A 814 42.51 9.77 15.97
C ASP A 814 41.32 8.91 16.45
N PRO A 815 40.12 9.50 16.65
CA PRO A 815 38.92 8.75 17.03
C PRO A 815 38.52 7.68 16.02
N ILE A 816 38.86 7.82 14.73
CA ILE A 816 38.54 6.83 13.68
C ILE A 816 39.39 5.56 13.87
N LEU A 817 40.65 5.71 14.27
CA LEU A 817 41.52 4.56 14.58
C LEU A 817 41.06 3.88 15.88
N ARG A 818 40.67 4.64 16.90
CA ARG A 818 40.05 4.08 18.11
C ARG A 818 38.75 3.33 17.81
N TYR A 819 37.94 3.86 16.89
CA TYR A 819 36.74 3.18 16.37
C TYR A 819 37.09 1.83 15.73
N GLY A 820 38.15 1.76 14.91
CA GLY A 820 38.64 0.50 14.35
C GLY A 820 39.16 -0.45 15.45
N GLY A 821 39.82 0.09 16.47
CA GLY A 821 40.27 -0.64 17.65
C GLY A 821 39.14 -1.32 18.43
N MET A 822 37.95 -0.72 18.49
CA MET A 822 36.77 -1.35 19.11
C MET A 822 36.30 -2.57 18.31
N TYR A 823 36.31 -2.50 16.98
CA TYR A 823 36.03 -3.68 16.14
C TYR A 823 37.13 -4.74 16.23
N ALA A 824 38.39 -4.32 16.29
CA ALA A 824 39.53 -5.23 16.42
C ALA A 824 39.43 -6.03 17.72
N LEU A 825 39.11 -5.36 18.84
CA LEU A 825 38.86 -6.01 20.13
C LEU A 825 37.68 -6.98 20.05
N ALA A 826 36.58 -6.57 19.41
CA ALA A 826 35.39 -7.41 19.26
C ALA A 826 35.65 -8.67 18.43
N LEU A 827 36.40 -8.54 17.33
CA LEU A 827 36.70 -9.62 16.39
C LEU A 827 37.80 -10.54 16.88
N ALA A 828 38.78 -10.04 17.63
CA ALA A 828 39.79 -10.86 18.28
C ALA A 828 39.18 -11.80 19.33
N TYR A 829 38.24 -11.29 20.14
CA TYR A 829 37.57 -12.02 21.23
C TYR A 829 36.13 -12.46 20.88
N ARG A 830 35.81 -12.57 19.59
CA ARG A 830 34.47 -12.91 19.09
C ARG A 830 33.96 -14.22 19.70
N GLY A 831 32.74 -14.23 20.21
CA GLY A 831 32.09 -15.41 20.80
C GLY A 831 32.78 -16.02 22.03
N THR A 832 33.76 -15.34 22.65
CA THR A 832 34.51 -15.87 23.81
C THR A 832 33.90 -15.51 25.16
N SER A 833 33.00 -14.52 25.22
CA SER A 833 32.52 -13.91 26.48
C SER A 833 33.67 -13.46 27.42
N ASN A 834 34.82 -13.04 26.86
CA ASN A 834 35.99 -12.69 27.67
C ASN A 834 35.75 -11.42 28.52
N ASN A 835 35.87 -11.56 29.83
CA ASN A 835 35.66 -10.46 30.80
C ASN A 835 36.61 -9.27 30.63
N LYS A 836 37.85 -9.47 30.17
CA LYS A 836 38.82 -8.39 29.89
C LYS A 836 38.31 -7.52 28.74
N ALA A 837 37.92 -8.14 27.65
CA ALA A 837 37.39 -7.45 26.47
C ALA A 837 36.08 -6.71 26.79
N ILE A 838 35.15 -7.36 27.50
CA ILE A 838 33.86 -6.74 27.92
C ILE A 838 34.12 -5.48 28.77
N ARG A 839 35.00 -5.56 29.77
CA ARG A 839 35.34 -4.41 30.63
C ARG A 839 35.96 -3.26 29.84
N GLN A 840 36.85 -3.57 28.89
CA GLN A 840 37.46 -2.55 28.03
C GLN A 840 36.41 -1.87 27.14
N LEU A 841 35.54 -2.63 26.48
CA LEU A 841 34.47 -2.07 25.65
C LEU A 841 33.51 -1.19 26.48
N LEU A 842 33.10 -1.64 27.67
CA LEU A 842 32.27 -0.82 28.57
C LEU A 842 32.98 0.45 29.03
N HIS A 843 34.29 0.39 29.29
CA HIS A 843 35.08 1.56 29.65
C HIS A 843 35.07 2.60 28.51
N PHE A 844 35.33 2.19 27.27
CA PHE A 844 35.30 3.10 26.10
C PHE A 844 33.90 3.63 25.79
N ALA A 845 32.85 2.84 26.03
CA ALA A 845 31.46 3.27 25.86
C ALA A 845 31.08 4.49 26.73
N VAL A 846 31.74 4.66 27.88
CA VAL A 846 31.47 5.76 28.83
C VAL A 846 32.54 6.86 28.78
N SER A 847 33.81 6.49 28.65
CA SER A 847 34.95 7.40 28.84
C SER A 847 35.40 8.14 27.58
N ASP A 848 35.25 7.56 26.37
CA ASP A 848 35.71 8.21 25.15
C ASP A 848 34.87 9.45 24.85
N VAL A 849 35.42 10.47 24.20
CA VAL A 849 34.68 11.69 23.85
C VAL A 849 33.93 11.52 22.52
N SER A 850 34.39 10.64 21.64
CA SER A 850 33.79 10.43 20.32
C SER A 850 32.56 9.52 20.37
N ASP A 851 31.44 10.01 19.85
CA ASP A 851 30.20 9.25 19.73
C ASP A 851 30.33 8.03 18.81
N ASP A 852 31.22 8.08 17.80
CA ASP A 852 31.49 6.94 16.92
C ASP A 852 32.18 5.80 17.68
N VAL A 853 33.11 6.12 18.57
CA VAL A 853 33.77 5.15 19.44
C VAL A 853 32.78 4.60 20.46
N ARG A 854 31.99 5.46 21.12
CA ARG A 854 30.97 5.04 22.09
C ARG A 854 29.96 4.08 21.47
N ARG A 855 29.37 4.46 20.33
CA ARG A 855 28.40 3.63 19.58
C ARG A 855 28.98 2.26 19.26
N THR A 856 30.22 2.25 18.79
CA THR A 856 30.90 1.04 18.33
C THR A 856 31.29 0.15 19.48
N ALA A 857 31.77 0.72 20.60
CA ALA A 857 32.15 -0.03 21.78
C ALA A 857 30.95 -0.82 22.35
N VAL A 858 29.75 -0.22 22.37
CA VAL A 858 28.54 -0.92 22.80
C VAL A 858 28.11 -1.98 21.78
N LEU A 859 28.08 -1.63 20.49
CA LEU A 859 27.73 -2.58 19.42
C LEU A 859 28.64 -3.82 19.42
N ALA A 860 29.94 -3.60 19.62
CA ALA A 860 30.98 -4.62 19.71
C ALA A 860 30.72 -5.67 20.79
N LEU A 861 30.01 -5.32 21.88
CA LEU A 861 29.62 -6.30 22.91
C LEU A 861 28.79 -7.45 22.30
N GLY A 862 27.95 -7.16 21.30
CA GLY A 862 27.17 -8.18 20.60
C GLY A 862 28.04 -9.25 19.93
N PHE A 863 29.20 -8.87 19.38
CA PHE A 863 30.13 -9.80 18.74
C PHE A 863 30.96 -10.60 19.74
N VAL A 864 31.20 -10.09 20.94
CA VAL A 864 31.89 -10.83 22.01
C VAL A 864 30.94 -11.84 22.68
N LEU A 865 29.65 -11.48 22.78
CA LEU A 865 28.64 -12.20 23.58
C LEU A 865 27.67 -13.10 22.80
N TYR A 866 27.76 -13.19 21.46
CA TYR A 866 26.79 -14.00 20.69
C TYR A 866 26.81 -15.51 21.00
N SER A 867 27.86 -16.01 21.67
CA SER A 867 27.90 -17.39 22.15
C SER A 867 26.98 -17.62 23.36
N GLU A 868 26.69 -16.56 24.13
CA GLU A 868 25.85 -16.55 25.33
C GLU A 868 24.82 -15.40 25.24
N PRO A 869 23.83 -15.51 24.34
CA PRO A 869 22.90 -14.41 24.03
C PRO A 869 22.14 -13.88 25.24
N GLU A 870 21.84 -14.73 26.23
CA GLU A 870 21.11 -14.38 27.46
C GLU A 870 21.81 -13.32 28.33
N GLN A 871 23.15 -13.20 28.23
CA GLN A 871 23.89 -12.20 29.01
C GLN A 871 23.79 -10.80 28.41
N THR A 872 23.56 -10.69 27.11
CA THR A 872 23.64 -9.40 26.41
C THR A 872 22.60 -8.39 26.90
N PRO A 873 21.28 -8.72 26.96
CA PRO A 873 20.27 -7.78 27.44
C PRO A 873 20.56 -7.26 28.85
N ARG A 874 21.10 -8.12 29.73
CA ARG A 874 21.44 -7.77 31.12
C ARG A 874 22.59 -6.76 31.19
N ILE A 875 23.61 -6.94 30.37
CA ILE A 875 24.78 -6.05 30.34
C ILE A 875 24.43 -4.68 29.73
N VAL A 876 23.60 -4.66 28.68
CA VAL A 876 23.30 -3.42 27.94
C VAL A 876 22.04 -2.70 28.42
N SER A 877 21.27 -3.25 29.36
CA SER A 877 20.03 -2.65 29.89
C SER A 877 20.22 -1.23 30.42
N LEU A 878 21.31 -0.96 31.14
CA LEU A 878 21.60 0.40 31.62
C LEU A 878 22.06 1.33 30.48
N LEU A 879 22.66 0.76 29.43
CA LEU A 879 23.13 1.52 28.27
C LEU A 879 21.98 1.89 27.32
N SER A 880 20.93 1.06 27.23
CA SER A 880 19.72 1.37 26.47
C SER A 880 18.93 2.56 27.05
N GLU A 881 19.11 2.87 28.34
CA GLU A 881 18.49 4.03 29.00
C GLU A 881 19.40 5.27 29.01
N SER A 882 20.57 5.21 28.36
CA SER A 882 21.52 6.32 28.34
C SER A 882 20.92 7.57 27.69
N TYR A 883 21.26 8.74 28.22
CA TYR A 883 20.90 10.03 27.60
C TYR A 883 21.51 10.19 26.19
N ASN A 884 22.65 9.53 25.92
CA ASN A 884 23.33 9.61 24.63
C ASN A 884 22.67 8.64 23.62
N PRO A 885 22.08 9.15 22.52
CA PRO A 885 21.39 8.32 21.53
C PRO A 885 22.32 7.35 20.78
N HIS A 886 23.61 7.68 20.61
CA HIS A 886 24.57 6.78 19.98
C HIS A 886 24.85 5.53 20.82
N VAL A 887 24.82 5.67 22.15
CA VAL A 887 24.93 4.55 23.09
C VAL A 887 23.67 3.68 23.02
N ARG A 888 22.48 4.29 22.98
CA ARG A 888 21.20 3.55 22.82
C ARG A 888 21.13 2.78 21.51
N TYR A 889 21.55 3.40 20.40
CA TYR A 889 21.67 2.73 19.10
C TYR A 889 22.64 1.54 19.14
N GLY A 890 23.81 1.73 19.78
CA GLY A 890 24.79 0.66 19.97
C GLY A 890 24.22 -0.50 20.80
N ALA A 891 23.45 -0.20 21.85
CA ALA A 891 22.78 -1.19 22.69
C ALA A 891 21.73 -1.99 21.89
N ALA A 892 20.91 -1.30 21.09
CA ALA A 892 19.92 -1.96 20.22
C ALA A 892 20.57 -2.97 19.27
N LEU A 893 21.61 -2.55 18.53
CA LEU A 893 22.31 -3.43 17.61
C LEU A 893 23.10 -4.53 18.31
N ALA A 894 23.68 -4.29 19.49
CA ALA A 894 24.35 -5.33 20.27
C ALA A 894 23.39 -6.48 20.61
N VAL A 895 22.17 -6.15 21.06
CA VAL A 895 21.11 -7.14 21.30
C VAL A 895 20.69 -7.82 20.00
N GLY A 896 20.48 -7.05 18.92
CA GLY A 896 20.13 -7.59 17.62
C GLY A 896 21.13 -8.62 17.09
N ILE A 897 22.44 -8.33 17.24
CA ILE A 897 23.55 -9.18 16.79
C ILE A 897 23.67 -10.44 17.64
N SER A 898 23.71 -10.32 18.96
CA SER A 898 23.93 -11.48 19.82
C SER A 898 22.72 -12.39 19.90
N CYS A 899 21.51 -11.82 19.92
CA CYS A 899 20.24 -12.53 20.03
C CYS A 899 19.60 -12.83 18.67
N ALA A 900 20.34 -12.70 17.56
CA ALA A 900 19.81 -12.96 16.22
C ALA A 900 19.28 -14.40 16.10
N GLY A 901 18.02 -14.54 15.66
CA GLY A 901 17.37 -15.83 15.42
C GLY A 901 17.09 -16.66 16.68
N THR A 902 17.23 -16.09 17.89
CA THR A 902 16.98 -16.80 19.17
C THR A 902 15.54 -16.65 19.66
N GLY A 903 14.88 -15.52 19.36
CA GLY A 903 13.56 -15.21 19.91
C GLY A 903 13.52 -14.95 21.40
N LEU A 904 14.64 -14.52 22.00
CA LEU A 904 14.73 -14.30 23.44
C LEU A 904 13.76 -13.19 23.89
N SER A 905 12.86 -13.53 24.81
CA SER A 905 11.84 -12.59 25.31
C SER A 905 12.44 -11.37 26.00
N GLU A 906 13.51 -11.55 26.79
CA GLU A 906 14.24 -10.45 27.45
C GLU A 906 14.79 -9.43 26.44
N ALA A 907 15.28 -9.92 25.28
CA ALA A 907 15.78 -9.06 24.21
C ALA A 907 14.65 -8.25 23.55
N ILE A 908 13.50 -8.89 23.30
CA ILE A 908 12.33 -8.24 22.70
C ILE A 908 11.81 -7.13 23.63
N SER A 909 11.66 -7.42 24.93
CA SER A 909 11.18 -6.44 25.92
C SER A 909 12.12 -5.24 26.08
N LEU A 910 13.44 -5.43 25.92
CA LEU A 910 14.41 -4.33 25.95
C LEU A 910 14.33 -3.47 24.67
N LEU A 911 14.11 -4.09 23.51
CA LEU A 911 14.06 -3.38 22.21
C LEU A 911 12.75 -2.62 21.99
N GLU A 912 11.63 -3.10 22.54
CA GLU A 912 10.29 -2.51 22.38
C GLU A 912 10.24 -0.99 22.65
N PRO A 913 10.72 -0.47 23.81
CA PRO A 913 10.74 0.98 24.05
C PRO A 913 11.67 1.75 23.10
N LEU A 914 12.75 1.12 22.60
CA LEU A 914 13.68 1.76 21.66
C LEU A 914 13.08 1.92 20.26
N THR A 915 12.06 1.13 19.90
CA THR A 915 11.34 1.33 18.63
C THR A 915 10.51 2.61 18.61
N ALA A 916 10.21 3.18 19.78
CA ALA A 916 9.48 4.42 19.97
C ALA A 916 10.38 5.57 20.49
N ASP A 917 11.71 5.44 20.38
CA ASP A 917 12.66 6.48 20.80
C ASP A 917 12.41 7.79 20.05
N VAL A 918 12.68 8.93 20.69
CA VAL A 918 12.53 10.26 20.07
C VAL A 918 13.50 10.46 18.90
N VAL A 919 14.65 9.78 18.89
CA VAL A 919 15.69 9.90 17.87
C VAL A 919 15.50 8.87 16.75
N ASP A 920 15.44 9.35 15.52
CA ASP A 920 15.12 8.59 14.30
C ASP A 920 16.07 7.42 14.00
N PHE A 921 17.38 7.63 14.11
CA PHE A 921 18.37 6.58 13.88
C PHE A 921 18.35 5.52 14.99
N VAL A 922 17.99 5.88 16.23
CA VAL A 922 17.79 4.91 17.31
C VAL A 922 16.62 4.00 16.99
N ARG A 923 15.49 4.57 16.54
CA ARG A 923 14.35 3.79 16.03
C ARG A 923 14.77 2.88 14.88
N GLN A 924 15.54 3.38 13.91
CA GLN A 924 16.07 2.57 12.79
C GLN A 924 16.85 1.35 13.29
N GLY A 925 17.78 1.54 14.23
CA GLY A 925 18.58 0.47 14.81
C GLY A 925 17.74 -0.54 15.60
N ALA A 926 16.76 -0.06 16.37
CA ALA A 926 15.85 -0.90 17.14
C ALA A 926 14.94 -1.76 16.26
N LEU A 927 14.39 -1.20 15.16
CA LEU A 927 13.57 -1.95 14.21
C LEU A 927 14.36 -3.07 13.53
N ILE A 928 15.60 -2.78 13.09
CA ILE A 928 16.48 -3.77 12.47
C ILE A 928 16.86 -4.86 13.48
N ALA A 929 17.23 -4.47 14.70
CA ALA A 929 17.59 -5.40 15.78
C ALA A 929 16.42 -6.33 16.14
N MET A 930 15.20 -5.76 16.27
CA MET A 930 13.99 -6.53 16.57
C MET A 930 13.72 -7.57 15.47
N ALA A 931 13.85 -7.18 14.20
CA ALA A 931 13.70 -8.11 13.07
C ALA A 931 14.76 -9.22 13.07
N MET A 932 16.01 -8.90 13.42
CA MET A 932 17.08 -9.91 13.54
C MET A 932 16.79 -10.91 14.66
N VAL A 933 16.25 -10.47 15.80
CA VAL A 933 15.87 -11.36 16.92
C VAL A 933 14.67 -12.23 16.54
N MET A 934 13.68 -11.67 15.83
CA MET A 934 12.41 -12.31 15.48
C MET A 934 12.41 -13.12 14.17
N VAL A 935 13.53 -13.17 13.44
CA VAL A 935 13.60 -13.88 12.15
C VAL A 935 13.22 -15.36 12.31
N GLN A 936 12.36 -15.85 11.41
CA GLN A 936 11.74 -17.20 11.44
C GLN A 936 10.85 -17.54 12.64
N ILE A 937 10.51 -16.60 13.51
CA ILE A 937 9.52 -16.85 14.56
C ILE A 937 8.11 -16.75 13.97
N SER A 938 7.27 -17.74 14.26
CA SER A 938 5.86 -17.74 13.89
C SER A 938 5.03 -16.94 14.90
N GLU A 939 3.99 -16.25 14.43
CA GLU A 939 3.01 -15.58 15.29
C GLU A 939 2.32 -16.54 16.27
N ALA A 940 2.14 -17.81 15.88
CA ALA A 940 1.63 -18.87 16.75
C ALA A 940 2.57 -19.22 17.92
N SER A 941 3.86 -18.87 17.82
CA SER A 941 4.84 -19.06 18.89
C SER A 941 4.95 -17.83 19.79
N ASP A 942 4.87 -16.63 19.21
CA ASP A 942 4.92 -15.36 19.93
C ASP A 942 4.06 -14.32 19.21
N SER A 943 3.00 -13.87 19.89
CA SER A 943 2.03 -12.91 19.34
C SER A 943 2.65 -11.53 19.06
N ARG A 944 3.77 -11.19 19.71
CA ARG A 944 4.48 -9.92 19.49
C ARG A 944 5.00 -9.78 18.06
N VAL A 945 5.26 -10.89 17.37
CA VAL A 945 5.68 -10.87 15.95
C VAL A 945 4.59 -10.27 15.06
N GLY A 946 3.33 -10.62 15.30
CA GLY A 946 2.19 -10.05 14.56
C GLY A 946 2.01 -8.55 14.84
N THR A 947 2.16 -8.13 16.09
CA THR A 947 2.13 -6.71 16.49
C THR A 947 3.25 -5.92 15.84
N PHE A 948 4.48 -6.45 15.86
CA PHE A 948 5.64 -5.82 15.26
C PHE A 948 5.50 -5.68 13.73
N ARG A 949 4.98 -6.70 13.04
CA ARG A 949 4.71 -6.60 11.58
C ARG A 949 3.73 -5.48 11.24
N ARG A 950 2.62 -5.36 12.00
CA ARG A 950 1.65 -4.26 11.83
C ARG A 950 2.28 -2.89 12.10
N GLN A 951 3.17 -2.80 13.09
CA GLN A 951 3.93 -1.57 13.36
C GLN A 951 4.84 -1.18 12.18
N LEU A 952 5.55 -2.14 11.59
CA LEU A 952 6.40 -1.89 10.41
C LEU A 952 5.58 -1.35 9.23
N GLU A 953 4.44 -1.97 8.93
CA GLU A 953 3.55 -1.54 7.84
C GLU A 953 3.04 -0.12 8.08
N LYS A 954 2.63 0.21 9.31
CA LYS A 954 2.22 1.56 9.68
C LYS A 954 3.32 2.58 9.41
N ILE A 955 4.56 2.32 9.84
CA ILE A 955 5.70 3.23 9.64
C ILE A 955 6.01 3.42 8.14
N ILE A 956 5.89 2.36 7.33
CA ILE A 956 6.17 2.42 5.89
C ILE A 956 5.11 3.25 5.15
N LEU A 957 3.83 3.11 5.52
CA LEU A 957 2.71 3.78 4.87
C LEU A 957 2.52 5.24 5.31
N ASP A 958 2.93 5.58 6.53
CA ASP A 958 2.79 6.93 7.07
C ASP A 958 3.65 7.94 6.32
N LYS A 959 3.06 9.01 5.77
CA LYS A 959 3.81 10.06 5.06
C LYS A 959 4.61 10.95 6.00
N HIS A 960 4.20 11.09 7.26
CA HIS A 960 4.81 11.99 8.25
C HIS A 960 6.00 11.37 8.99
N GLU A 961 6.21 10.06 8.84
CA GLU A 961 7.35 9.36 9.42
C GLU A 961 8.70 9.72 8.75
N ASP A 962 9.75 9.69 9.56
CA ASP A 962 11.11 10.04 9.15
C ASP A 962 11.67 9.04 8.13
N THR A 963 12.49 9.53 7.19
CA THR A 963 13.07 8.68 6.12
C THR A 963 13.96 7.57 6.69
N MET A 964 14.69 7.86 7.77
CA MET A 964 15.54 6.89 8.46
C MET A 964 14.73 5.78 9.15
N SER A 965 13.63 6.14 9.81
CA SER A 965 12.70 5.18 10.43
C SER A 965 12.01 4.30 9.38
N LYS A 966 11.58 4.90 8.24
CA LYS A 966 11.07 4.15 7.08
C LYS A 966 12.09 3.17 6.52
N MET A 967 13.33 3.61 6.33
CA MET A 967 14.41 2.73 5.87
C MET A 967 14.63 1.57 6.84
N GLY A 968 14.62 1.84 8.15
CA GLY A 968 14.68 0.81 9.19
C GLY A 968 13.53 -0.19 9.09
N ALA A 969 12.30 0.30 8.90
CA ALA A 969 11.11 -0.54 8.78
C ALA A 969 11.13 -1.42 7.52
N ILE A 970 11.56 -0.88 6.37
CA ILE A 970 11.72 -1.61 5.11
C ILE A 970 12.77 -2.72 5.25
N LEU A 971 13.93 -2.40 5.84
CA LEU A 971 14.97 -3.39 6.08
C LEU A 971 14.52 -4.46 7.07
N ALA A 972 13.84 -4.08 8.15
CA ALA A 972 13.28 -4.99 9.14
C ALA A 972 12.28 -5.97 8.52
N SER A 973 11.36 -5.48 7.67
CA SER A 973 10.43 -6.32 6.92
C SER A 973 11.17 -7.29 5.98
N GLY A 974 12.18 -6.80 5.25
CA GLY A 974 13.00 -7.63 4.37
C GLY A 974 13.79 -8.72 5.11
N ILE A 975 14.27 -8.45 6.33
CA ILE A 975 14.96 -9.43 7.18
C ILE A 975 13.98 -10.51 7.69
N LEU A 976 12.79 -10.11 8.15
CA LEU A 976 11.77 -11.04 8.64
C LEU A 976 11.31 -12.03 7.56
N ASP A 977 11.27 -11.59 6.30
CA ASP A 977 10.82 -12.37 5.15
C ASP A 977 11.97 -12.90 4.27
N ALA A 978 13.21 -12.80 4.76
CA ALA A 978 14.40 -13.21 4.04
C ALA A 978 14.30 -14.66 3.53
N GLY A 979 14.70 -14.86 2.26
CA GLY A 979 14.64 -16.15 1.58
C GLY A 979 13.23 -16.71 1.33
N GLY A 980 12.17 -15.95 1.60
CA GLY A 980 10.82 -16.50 1.70
C GLY A 980 10.62 -17.25 3.01
N ARG A 981 11.21 -16.75 4.11
CA ARG A 981 11.15 -17.29 5.48
C ARG A 981 11.78 -18.69 5.62
N ASN A 982 12.77 -19.02 4.80
CA ASN A 982 13.51 -20.29 4.83
C ASN A 982 15.00 -20.14 5.25
N VAL A 983 15.44 -18.91 5.53
CA VAL A 983 16.76 -18.62 6.11
C VAL A 983 16.68 -18.00 7.49
N ASN A 984 17.68 -18.28 8.32
CA ASN A 984 17.87 -17.66 9.62
C ASN A 984 19.27 -17.02 9.68
N ILE A 985 19.46 -15.99 10.51
CA ILE A 985 20.76 -15.42 10.81
C ILE A 985 21.44 -16.33 11.85
N ARG A 986 22.58 -16.92 11.51
CA ARG A 986 23.30 -17.83 12.42
C ARG A 986 24.80 -17.63 12.36
N LEU A 987 25.35 -17.09 13.44
CA LEU A 987 26.79 -16.84 13.60
C LEU A 987 27.57 -18.12 13.97
N LEU A 988 26.91 -19.04 14.67
CA LEU A 988 27.46 -20.34 15.06
C LEU A 988 26.95 -21.46 14.17
N SER A 989 27.80 -22.44 13.89
CA SER A 989 27.39 -23.74 13.37
C SER A 989 26.69 -24.58 14.45
N LYS A 990 26.05 -25.69 14.04
CA LYS A 990 25.43 -26.62 14.99
C LYS A 990 26.45 -27.23 15.97
N THR A 991 27.71 -27.34 15.56
CA THR A 991 28.82 -27.82 16.39
C THR A 991 29.45 -26.70 17.23
N LYS A 992 28.82 -25.52 17.32
CA LYS A 992 29.32 -24.33 18.01
C LYS A 992 30.65 -23.79 17.47
N HIS A 993 31.00 -24.10 16.23
CA HIS A 993 32.12 -23.46 15.53
C HIS A 993 31.69 -22.22 14.76
N ASP A 994 32.66 -21.33 14.65
CA ASP A 994 32.66 -20.07 13.92
C ASP A 994 32.22 -20.14 12.47
N LYS A 995 31.10 -19.54 12.09
CA LYS A 995 30.87 -19.25 10.66
C LYS A 995 31.51 -17.92 10.32
N VAL A 996 32.79 -17.95 9.94
CA VAL A 996 33.58 -16.75 9.60
C VAL A 996 32.84 -15.83 8.64
N THR A 997 32.27 -16.38 7.56
CA THR A 997 31.47 -15.62 6.58
C THR A 997 30.25 -14.94 7.18
N ALA A 998 29.59 -15.56 8.16
CA ALA A 998 28.40 -15.02 8.80
C ALA A 998 28.74 -13.91 9.78
N VAL A 999 29.81 -14.07 10.57
CA VAL A 999 30.30 -13.03 11.50
C VAL A 999 30.83 -11.84 10.71
N VAL A 1000 31.72 -12.06 9.74
CA VAL A 1000 32.25 -10.99 8.88
C VAL A 1000 31.13 -10.30 8.13
N GLY A 1001 30.16 -11.05 7.57
CA GLY A 1001 28.99 -10.47 6.91
C GLY A 1001 28.19 -9.54 7.80
N LEU A 1002 27.99 -9.92 9.06
CA LEU A 1002 27.19 -9.11 9.99
C LEU A 1002 27.96 -7.89 10.52
N VAL A 1003 29.29 -8.00 10.69
CA VAL A 1003 30.17 -6.89 11.09
C VAL A 1003 30.29 -5.85 9.98
N VAL A 1004 30.34 -6.27 8.71
CA VAL A 1004 30.32 -5.35 7.57
C VAL A 1004 28.93 -4.73 7.40
N PHE A 1005 27.87 -5.53 7.57
CA PHE A 1005 26.49 -5.04 7.54
C PHE A 1005 26.29 -3.91 8.55
N SER A 1006 26.81 -4.01 9.78
CA SER A 1006 26.65 -2.96 10.80
C SER A 1006 27.26 -1.61 10.42
N GLN A 1007 28.03 -1.53 9.33
CA GLN A 1007 28.60 -0.30 8.79
C GLN A 1007 27.73 0.45 7.77
N PHE A 1008 26.51 -0.02 7.52
CA PHE A 1008 25.64 0.58 6.51
C PHE A 1008 25.38 2.08 6.74
N GLY A 1009 25.44 2.56 7.99
CA GLY A 1009 25.24 3.97 8.35
C GLY A 1009 26.27 4.93 7.74
N TYR A 1010 27.44 4.43 7.32
CA TYR A 1010 28.43 5.22 6.59
C TYR A 1010 28.40 4.97 5.07
N TRP A 1011 27.97 3.77 4.65
CA TRP A 1011 27.88 3.40 3.25
C TRP A 1011 26.77 2.38 3.01
N TYR A 1012 25.65 2.84 2.44
CA TYR A 1012 24.45 2.02 2.27
C TYR A 1012 24.63 0.74 1.44
N PRO A 1013 25.45 0.67 0.37
CA PRO A 1013 25.66 -0.58 -0.38
C PRO A 1013 26.20 -1.76 0.46
N LEU A 1014 26.72 -1.51 1.68
CA LEU A 1014 27.17 -2.56 2.59
C LEU A 1014 26.01 -3.35 3.23
N ILE A 1015 24.75 -2.92 3.08
CA ILE A 1015 23.58 -3.67 3.59
C ILE A 1015 23.53 -5.11 3.04
N TYR A 1016 24.04 -5.34 1.82
CA TYR A 1016 23.97 -6.64 1.16
C TYR A 1016 24.86 -7.72 1.81
N PHE A 1017 25.82 -7.33 2.66
CA PHE A 1017 26.65 -8.27 3.41
C PHE A 1017 25.86 -9.11 4.42
N ILE A 1018 24.67 -8.66 4.84
CA ILE A 1018 23.78 -9.46 5.68
C ILE A 1018 23.44 -10.82 5.05
N SER A 1019 23.46 -10.88 3.71
CA SER A 1019 23.22 -12.13 2.98
C SER A 1019 24.20 -13.23 3.40
N LEU A 1020 25.46 -12.90 3.69
CA LEU A 1020 26.48 -13.86 4.12
C LEU A 1020 26.16 -14.51 5.47
N SER A 1021 25.36 -13.85 6.30
CA SER A 1021 24.92 -14.33 7.62
C SER A 1021 23.68 -15.23 7.54
N PHE A 1022 22.97 -15.23 6.42
CA PHE A 1022 21.82 -16.11 6.20
C PHE A 1022 22.27 -17.56 6.02
N SER A 1023 21.65 -18.44 6.80
CA SER A 1023 21.82 -19.89 6.73
C SER A 1023 20.45 -20.53 6.50
N PRO A 1024 20.30 -21.39 5.47
CA PRO A 1024 19.04 -22.08 5.22
C PRO A 1024 18.69 -23.03 6.37
N THR A 1025 17.41 -23.05 6.76
CA THR A 1025 16.88 -23.97 7.77
C THR A 1025 16.08 -25.08 7.10
N ALA A 1026 16.80 -26.02 6.47
CA ALA A 1026 16.21 -27.17 5.80
C ALA A 1026 16.94 -28.47 6.16
N PHE A 1027 16.21 -29.58 6.10
CA PHE A 1027 16.79 -30.92 6.08
C PHE A 1027 16.97 -31.36 4.62
N ILE A 1028 18.21 -31.66 4.23
CA ILE A 1028 18.54 -32.16 2.89
C ILE A 1028 19.05 -33.60 3.07
N GLY A 1029 18.24 -34.58 2.67
CA GLY A 1029 18.66 -35.98 2.63
C GLY A 1029 19.34 -36.30 1.30
N LEU A 1030 20.43 -37.05 1.35
CA LEU A 1030 21.13 -37.57 0.19
C LEU A 1030 21.27 -39.09 0.33
N ASN A 1031 21.05 -39.82 -0.77
CA ASN A 1031 21.33 -41.25 -0.82
C ASN A 1031 22.83 -41.51 -1.08
N CYS A 1032 23.23 -42.79 -1.15
CA CYS A 1032 24.62 -43.17 -1.47
C CYS A 1032 25.11 -42.67 -2.84
N ASP A 1033 24.21 -42.33 -3.76
CA ASP A 1033 24.51 -41.78 -5.08
C ASP A 1033 24.54 -40.24 -5.10
N LEU A 1034 24.47 -39.57 -3.95
CA LEU A 1034 24.35 -38.10 -3.82
C LEU A 1034 23.12 -37.52 -4.52
N LYS A 1035 22.06 -38.31 -4.69
CA LYS A 1035 20.75 -37.88 -5.19
C LYS A 1035 19.82 -37.61 -4.02
N VAL A 1036 18.93 -36.63 -4.19
CA VAL A 1036 17.89 -36.31 -3.19
C VAL A 1036 16.76 -37.33 -3.30
N PRO A 1037 16.57 -38.22 -2.29
CA PRO A 1037 15.46 -39.15 -2.29
C PRO A 1037 14.16 -38.44 -1.86
N ARG A 1038 13.00 -38.99 -2.23
CA ARG A 1038 11.71 -38.56 -1.68
C ARG A 1038 11.45 -39.31 -0.38
N PHE A 1039 11.31 -38.58 0.71
CA PHE A 1039 10.95 -39.12 2.02
C PHE A 1039 10.12 -38.08 2.79
N GLU A 1040 9.26 -38.58 3.66
CA GLU A 1040 8.39 -37.77 4.52
C GLU A 1040 8.71 -38.10 5.98
N PHE A 1041 8.57 -37.11 6.86
CA PHE A 1041 8.72 -37.28 8.30
C PHE A 1041 7.47 -36.79 9.01
N LEU A 1042 7.05 -37.51 10.04
CA LEU A 1042 5.95 -37.09 10.89
C LEU A 1042 6.48 -36.10 11.94
N SER A 1043 5.95 -34.88 11.96
CA SER A 1043 6.18 -33.92 13.05
C SER A 1043 5.15 -34.12 14.16
N HIS A 1044 5.60 -34.23 15.41
CA HIS A 1044 4.72 -34.28 16.59
C HIS A 1044 4.27 -32.89 17.07
N ALA A 1045 4.76 -31.82 16.46
CA ALA A 1045 4.39 -30.44 16.81
C ALA A 1045 3.15 -29.99 16.03
N LYS A 1046 2.40 -29.04 16.60
CA LYS A 1046 1.18 -28.49 15.98
C LYS A 1046 1.50 -27.89 14.61
N PRO A 1047 0.71 -28.17 13.55
CA PRO A 1047 0.93 -27.60 12.21
C PRO A 1047 0.98 -26.07 12.19
N SER A 1048 0.23 -25.41 13.08
CA SER A 1048 0.19 -23.94 13.20
C SER A 1048 1.55 -23.31 13.55
N LEU A 1049 2.45 -24.04 14.21
CA LEU A 1049 3.82 -23.58 14.50
C LEU A 1049 4.70 -23.54 13.24
N PHE A 1050 4.30 -24.23 12.18
CA PHE A 1050 5.00 -24.30 10.90
C PHE A 1050 4.27 -23.52 9.80
N GLU A 1051 3.15 -22.88 10.12
CA GLU A 1051 2.34 -22.17 9.14
C GLU A 1051 3.06 -20.88 8.69
N TYR A 1052 3.00 -20.61 7.39
CA TYR A 1052 3.42 -19.32 6.87
C TYR A 1052 2.36 -18.27 7.25
N PRO A 1053 2.76 -17.06 7.68
CA PRO A 1053 1.86 -15.93 7.81
C PRO A 1053 1.08 -15.81 6.52
N LYS A 1054 -0.23 -15.59 6.68
CA LYS A 1054 -1.06 -15.23 5.54
C LYS A 1054 -0.39 -14.04 4.87
N PRO A 1055 -0.24 -14.04 3.53
CA PRO A 1055 0.24 -12.85 2.83
C PRO A 1055 -0.58 -11.68 3.34
N THR A 1056 0.08 -10.57 3.71
CA THR A 1056 -0.66 -9.33 3.82
C THR A 1056 -1.19 -9.06 2.43
N THR A 1057 -2.45 -9.44 2.22
CA THR A 1057 -3.24 -8.85 1.15
C THR A 1057 -3.00 -7.37 1.30
N VAL A 1058 -2.56 -6.72 0.21
CA VAL A 1058 -2.69 -5.27 0.09
C VAL A 1058 -4.04 -4.96 0.70
N PRO A 1059 -4.16 -4.00 1.63
CA PRO A 1059 -5.47 -3.48 1.97
C PRO A 1059 -6.10 -3.22 0.60
N VAL A 1060 -7.15 -3.96 0.23
CA VAL A 1060 -8.00 -3.54 -0.88
C VAL A 1060 -8.32 -2.13 -0.47
N GLY A 1061 -7.74 -1.17 -1.19
CA GLY A 1061 -7.52 0.16 -0.68
C GLY A 1061 -8.81 0.62 -0.04
N ASP A 1062 -8.77 0.77 1.28
CA ASP A 1062 -9.74 1.52 2.04
C ASP A 1062 -9.52 2.98 1.60
N HIS A 1063 -9.96 3.25 0.37
CA HIS A 1063 -10.18 4.56 -0.16
C HIS A 1063 -11.51 5.12 0.37
N SER A 1064 -12.15 4.48 1.34
CA SER A 1064 -13.35 4.99 1.99
C SER A 1064 -13.09 5.86 3.23
N ARG A 1065 -11.84 6.06 3.68
CA ARG A 1065 -11.59 6.76 4.97
C ARG A 1065 -11.03 8.18 4.99
N GLU A 1066 -10.75 8.88 3.88
CA GLU A 1066 -10.47 10.34 3.97
C GLU A 1066 -10.59 11.12 2.64
N GLU A 1067 -11.79 11.13 2.08
CA GLU A 1067 -12.51 12.26 1.45
C GLU A 1067 -13.84 11.64 0.97
N VAL A 1068 -14.81 11.43 1.86
CA VAL A 1068 -15.71 12.42 2.49
C VAL A 1068 -16.84 12.82 1.54
N ARG A 1069 -18.06 12.53 2.00
CA ARG A 1069 -19.34 13.20 1.69
C ARG A 1069 -19.78 13.31 0.22
N PHE A 1070 -21.07 13.01 0.07
CA PHE A 1070 -21.92 12.95 -1.12
C PHE A 1070 -21.64 11.70 -1.99
N ASP A 1071 -22.42 10.62 -1.91
CA ASP A 1071 -23.83 10.46 -1.46
C ASP A 1071 -24.09 9.27 -0.49
#